data_AF-A0A3P1XHR3-F1
#
_entry.id   AF-A0A3P1XHR3-F1
#
_cell.length_a   1.000
_cell.length_b   1.000
_cell.length_c   1.000
_cell.angle_alpha   90.00
_cell.angle_beta   90.00
_cell.angle_gamma   90.00
#
_symmetry.space_group_name_H-M   'P 1'
#
loop_
_entity.id
_entity.type
_entity.pdbx_description
1 polymer ?
#
loop_
_entity_poly.entity_id
_entity_poly.type
_entity_poly.pdbx_seq_one_letter_code
_entity_poly.pdbx_strand_id
1 'polypeptide(L)'
;MNRMKQLSIWIIAFWMAMIAGAATVQAQSVNTSRYITLTVKSGQPIKLKFWAAAAGTPVRVVSGSNTTDVTVNAVGSDWTASQNFTSDGTTMTVYGDITGFDCSDNDLTALDVSHNTELKRLECDYNKLTVLNLSACTQLEELDCSVNNLTALNVSACTQLEKLYCNNNSLTALDISGCTQLTYLKCSINSLTALDVSGCTQLKKLICHSNNFSTAALNRLYCSLPDRTGLTSEAKVVPAYNATDDGHADILASSGHIATGKNWKVAYSQTPGAVIPTTGMETCGGSALDVAPGTLFFVADGETKPFNVTGTVNWTATSSETWLTLAPAAGNGNGTVNATAAANTGATRTATITVKQDGGSLTKTITVTQARNVNMSRYITLSVQHGLPIKLKFRAADTGTPVRVVSGSNTTDVTVNATGGYWSPDQNFTSDGTTMTVYGDITGFVCTDNGAKITALDASHNTELKTLHCYHNELTVLNLSGCTQLEELDCSVNNLTALNVSACTQLQELNCGGNGLTALDVSACTQLEKLYCGSNGLTALDVGACAQLEELYCFSNRLTALDVSACTQLEKLSCGDNRLTALDVSACTQLEELYCSENNFSIAALNRLYCSLPDHTSTTAGGGIFPADTDTDPGHANVLASSGSIATGKNWGVLYSSDLSNIPTTGTKTCGPDFAVTPETVDITFAGETKPLTVTASEAWTAQCDAPWITLSAASGTGDGTITVTAPAYADEWPR
;
A
#
# COMPACT_ATOMS: atom_id res chain seq x y z
N MET A 1 -61.75 19.52 -77.49
CA MET A 1 -60.78 20.15 -78.40
C MET A 1 -60.05 21.22 -77.59
N ASN A 2 -58.75 21.02 -77.36
CA ASN A 2 -57.81 21.91 -76.67
C ASN A 2 -57.99 22.28 -75.17
N ARG A 3 -56.99 21.79 -74.41
CA ARG A 3 -56.31 22.41 -73.25
C ARG A 3 -57.09 22.63 -71.95
N MET A 4 -56.87 21.70 -71.01
CA MET A 4 -56.45 22.06 -69.65
C MET A 4 -55.24 21.17 -69.28
N LYS A 5 -54.10 21.80 -68.99
CA LYS A 5 -52.83 21.19 -68.58
C LYS A 5 -52.60 21.50 -67.10
N GLN A 6 -52.29 20.48 -66.28
CA GLN A 6 -51.10 20.36 -65.41
C GLN A 6 -51.33 19.38 -64.24
N LEU A 7 -50.26 18.62 -63.93
CA LEU A 7 -50.03 17.69 -62.83
C LEU A 7 -50.80 16.35 -62.84
N SER A 8 -50.06 15.24 -63.04
CA SER A 8 -50.06 14.00 -62.23
C SER A 8 -49.45 12.79 -62.97
N ILE A 9 -48.60 12.02 -62.25
CA ILE A 9 -48.24 10.59 -62.45
C ILE A 9 -47.14 10.24 -63.46
N TRP A 10 -45.93 9.94 -62.94
CA TRP A 10 -44.89 9.08 -63.56
C TRP A 10 -44.08 8.35 -62.47
N ILE A 11 -44.50 7.18 -62.00
CA ILE A 11 -43.63 6.11 -61.43
C ILE A 11 -44.32 4.75 -61.67
N ILE A 12 -44.18 4.18 -62.87
CA ILE A 12 -44.33 2.72 -63.12
C ILE A 12 -43.38 2.33 -64.28
N ALA A 13 -42.16 1.96 -63.91
CA ALA A 13 -41.23 1.12 -64.65
C ALA A 13 -40.27 0.65 -63.54
N PHE A 14 -40.24 -0.60 -63.11
CA PHE A 14 -39.91 -1.77 -63.89
C PHE A 14 -40.16 -2.98 -62.96
N TRP A 15 -41.09 -3.87 -63.31
CA TRP A 15 -41.18 -5.21 -62.73
C TRP A 15 -41.02 -6.21 -63.89
N MET A 16 -40.27 -7.28 -63.62
CA MET A 16 -39.96 -8.44 -64.47
C MET A 16 -38.68 -8.41 -65.31
N ALA A 17 -37.59 -8.83 -64.67
CA ALA A 17 -36.78 -9.95 -65.17
C ALA A 17 -36.08 -10.64 -63.97
N MET A 18 -36.57 -11.82 -63.58
CA MET A 18 -35.82 -12.74 -62.73
C MET A 18 -34.87 -13.59 -63.59
N ILE A 19 -33.81 -14.08 -62.92
CA ILE A 19 -32.87 -15.15 -63.30
C ILE A 19 -31.58 -14.71 -64.02
N ALA A 20 -30.55 -14.41 -63.22
CA ALA A 20 -29.21 -15.01 -63.27
C ALA A 20 -28.24 -14.15 -62.43
N GLY A 21 -28.08 -14.54 -61.18
CA GLY A 21 -27.21 -13.86 -60.23
C GLY A 21 -27.50 -14.38 -58.83
N ALA A 22 -27.13 -15.64 -58.57
CA ALA A 22 -26.78 -16.00 -57.20
C ALA A 22 -25.58 -15.12 -56.83
N ALA A 23 -25.85 -13.91 -56.33
CA ALA A 23 -24.88 -13.23 -55.50
C ALA A 23 -24.76 -14.14 -54.28
N THR A 24 -23.69 -14.92 -54.24
CA THR A 24 -23.18 -15.44 -52.99
C THR A 24 -23.23 -14.27 -52.00
N VAL A 25 -24.04 -14.39 -50.95
CA VAL A 25 -23.92 -13.52 -49.78
C VAL A 25 -22.50 -13.78 -49.29
N GLN A 26 -21.56 -12.97 -49.76
CA GLN A 26 -20.21 -12.98 -49.25
C GLN A 26 -20.39 -12.55 -47.80
N ALA A 27 -20.21 -13.49 -46.86
CA ALA A 27 -20.26 -13.17 -45.45
C ALA A 27 -19.34 -11.96 -45.23
N GLN A 28 -19.90 -10.85 -44.76
CA GLN A 28 -19.07 -9.71 -44.42
C GLN A 28 -18.01 -10.19 -43.42
N SER A 29 -16.75 -9.89 -43.67
CA SER A 29 -15.68 -10.17 -42.72
C SER A 29 -15.87 -9.29 -41.49
N VAL A 30 -15.62 -9.82 -40.29
CA VAL A 30 -15.63 -9.02 -39.06
C VAL A 30 -14.66 -7.85 -39.19
N ASN A 31 -15.14 -6.64 -38.92
CA ASN A 31 -14.29 -5.46 -38.87
C ASN A 31 -13.44 -5.49 -37.59
N THR A 32 -12.14 -5.77 -37.72
CA THR A 32 -11.22 -5.84 -36.59
C THR A 32 -10.57 -4.50 -36.22
N SER A 33 -10.81 -3.42 -36.98
CA SER A 33 -10.28 -2.10 -36.63
C SER A 33 -11.12 -1.37 -35.58
N ARG A 34 -12.34 -1.86 -35.32
CA ARG A 34 -13.24 -1.36 -34.29
C ARG A 34 -13.43 -2.42 -33.24
N TYR A 35 -13.00 -2.13 -32.01
CA TYR A 35 -13.09 -3.09 -30.93
C TYR A 35 -13.27 -2.48 -29.54
N ILE A 36 -13.92 -3.23 -28.67
CA ILE A 36 -14.10 -2.91 -27.25
C ILE A 36 -13.28 -3.91 -26.45
N THR A 37 -12.53 -3.44 -25.47
CA THR A 37 -11.74 -4.30 -24.59
C THR A 37 -12.31 -4.29 -23.18
N LEU A 38 -12.47 -5.47 -22.59
CA LEU A 38 -12.97 -5.69 -21.25
C LEU A 38 -11.88 -6.37 -20.40
N THR A 39 -11.69 -5.91 -19.17
CA THR A 39 -10.88 -6.63 -18.18
C THR A 39 -11.78 -7.55 -17.36
N VAL A 40 -11.58 -8.85 -17.53
CA VAL A 40 -12.44 -9.93 -17.03
C VAL A 40 -11.62 -10.87 -16.15
N LYS A 41 -12.29 -11.65 -15.30
CA LYS A 41 -11.65 -12.73 -14.54
C LYS A 41 -11.75 -14.02 -15.33
N SER A 42 -10.61 -14.66 -15.62
CA SER A 42 -10.59 -15.94 -16.32
C SER A 42 -11.52 -16.98 -15.65
N GLY A 43 -12.24 -17.72 -16.48
CA GLY A 43 -13.23 -18.72 -16.08
C GLY A 43 -14.62 -18.17 -15.77
N GLN A 44 -14.83 -16.84 -15.80
CA GLN A 44 -16.16 -16.26 -15.55
C GLN A 44 -17.02 -16.21 -16.82
N PRO A 45 -18.32 -16.49 -16.72
CA PRO A 45 -19.28 -16.20 -17.78
C PRO A 45 -19.45 -14.68 -17.88
N ILE A 46 -19.23 -14.15 -19.09
CA ILE A 46 -19.40 -12.74 -19.41
C ILE A 46 -20.64 -12.59 -20.27
N LYS A 47 -21.61 -11.83 -19.78
CA LYS A 47 -22.89 -11.61 -20.43
C LYS A 47 -22.81 -10.37 -21.31
N LEU A 48 -23.03 -10.55 -22.61
CA LEU A 48 -22.98 -9.45 -23.58
C LEU A 48 -24.25 -9.40 -24.43
N LYS A 49 -24.69 -8.18 -24.78
CA LYS A 49 -25.62 -7.91 -25.88
C LYS A 49 -25.02 -6.87 -26.82
N PHE A 50 -25.45 -6.95 -28.07
CA PHE A 50 -24.95 -6.11 -29.14
C PHE A 50 -26.12 -5.42 -29.83
N TRP A 51 -25.83 -4.29 -30.45
CA TRP A 51 -26.71 -3.58 -31.35
C TRP A 51 -25.88 -3.00 -32.49
N ALA A 52 -26.37 -3.10 -33.73
CA ALA A 52 -25.68 -2.60 -34.91
C ALA A 52 -26.63 -1.80 -35.81
N ALA A 53 -26.06 -0.99 -36.71
CA ALA A 53 -26.83 -0.20 -37.67
C ALA A 53 -27.51 -1.06 -38.76
N ALA A 54 -26.93 -2.21 -39.10
CA ALA A 54 -27.43 -3.11 -40.13
C ALA A 54 -27.61 -4.54 -39.60
N ALA A 55 -28.66 -5.22 -40.06
CA ALA A 55 -28.90 -6.61 -39.72
C ALA A 55 -27.88 -7.48 -40.44
N GLY A 56 -27.43 -8.55 -39.80
CA GLY A 56 -26.37 -9.40 -40.34
C GLY A 56 -24.96 -8.91 -40.04
N THR A 57 -24.79 -7.90 -39.16
CA THR A 57 -23.46 -7.35 -38.83
C THR A 57 -22.63 -8.41 -38.07
N PRO A 58 -21.45 -8.78 -38.57
CA PRO A 58 -20.60 -9.78 -37.93
C PRO A 58 -19.81 -9.16 -36.76
N VAL A 59 -19.82 -9.85 -35.61
CA VAL A 59 -19.08 -9.50 -34.39
C VAL A 59 -18.23 -10.69 -33.98
N ARG A 60 -16.99 -10.45 -33.56
CA ARG A 60 -16.10 -11.49 -33.01
C ARG A 60 -15.76 -11.18 -31.57
N VAL A 61 -16.01 -12.14 -30.69
CA VAL A 61 -15.59 -12.07 -29.29
C VAL A 61 -14.38 -12.97 -29.12
N VAL A 62 -13.27 -12.38 -28.68
CA VAL A 62 -12.01 -13.09 -28.39
C VAL A 62 -11.70 -12.96 -26.91
N SER A 63 -11.44 -14.05 -26.23
CA SER A 63 -10.82 -14.06 -24.89
C SER A 63 -9.79 -15.17 -24.93
N GLY A 64 -8.52 -14.88 -24.57
CA GLY A 64 -7.42 -15.85 -24.60
C GLY A 64 -7.40 -16.73 -25.86
N SER A 65 -7.69 -18.02 -25.70
CA SER A 65 -7.74 -18.99 -26.82
C SER A 65 -9.15 -19.15 -27.42
N ASN A 66 -10.18 -18.67 -26.72
CA ASN A 66 -11.56 -18.71 -27.15
C ASN A 66 -11.85 -17.62 -28.18
N THR A 67 -12.46 -18.01 -29.30
CA THR A 67 -12.97 -17.10 -30.33
C THR A 67 -14.38 -17.52 -30.72
N THR A 68 -15.33 -16.59 -30.63
CA THR A 68 -16.73 -16.81 -30.98
C THR A 68 -17.20 -15.72 -31.93
N ASP A 69 -17.69 -16.12 -33.10
CA ASP A 69 -18.32 -15.20 -34.06
C ASP A 69 -19.83 -15.18 -33.87
N VAL A 70 -20.40 -13.98 -33.83
CA VAL A 70 -21.82 -13.68 -33.58
C VAL A 70 -22.33 -12.83 -34.73
N THR A 71 -23.55 -13.11 -35.20
CA THR A 71 -24.22 -12.25 -36.19
C THR A 71 -25.28 -11.40 -35.50
N VAL A 72 -25.11 -10.09 -35.52
CA VAL A 72 -26.04 -9.12 -34.95
C VAL A 72 -27.15 -8.86 -35.95
N ASN A 73 -28.33 -9.44 -35.68
CA ASN A 73 -29.52 -9.27 -36.52
C ASN A 73 -30.45 -8.15 -36.05
N ALA A 74 -30.18 -7.57 -34.88
CA ALA A 74 -30.98 -6.48 -34.33
C ALA A 74 -30.56 -5.13 -34.92
N VAL A 75 -31.54 -4.35 -35.37
CA VAL A 75 -31.36 -3.00 -35.96
C VAL A 75 -32.29 -1.98 -35.31
N GLY A 76 -31.83 -0.74 -35.23
CA GLY A 76 -32.71 0.43 -35.06
C GLY A 76 -33.40 0.68 -33.72
N SER A 77 -33.61 -0.31 -32.83
CA SER A 77 -34.18 -0.04 -31.49
C SER A 77 -34.13 -1.16 -30.44
N ASP A 78 -33.75 -2.40 -30.79
CA ASP A 78 -33.76 -3.54 -29.85
C ASP A 78 -32.37 -4.16 -29.68
N TRP A 79 -32.04 -4.59 -28.47
CA TRP A 79 -30.84 -5.36 -28.17
C TRP A 79 -30.93 -6.78 -28.74
N THR A 80 -29.79 -7.40 -29.07
CA THR A 80 -29.76 -8.86 -29.26
C THR A 80 -30.18 -9.58 -27.99
N ALA A 81 -30.59 -10.85 -28.12
CA ALA A 81 -30.71 -11.73 -26.96
C ALA A 81 -29.37 -11.77 -26.18
N SER A 82 -29.47 -11.91 -24.86
CA SER A 82 -28.32 -12.04 -23.98
C SER A 82 -27.52 -13.29 -24.31
N GLN A 83 -26.22 -13.13 -24.50
CA GLN A 83 -25.30 -14.23 -24.80
C GLN A 83 -24.21 -14.29 -23.73
N ASN A 84 -23.88 -15.50 -23.29
CA ASN A 84 -22.82 -15.75 -22.32
C ASN A 84 -21.55 -16.23 -23.04
N PHE A 85 -20.43 -15.60 -22.74
CA PHE A 85 -19.11 -15.93 -23.26
C PHE A 85 -18.22 -16.36 -22.10
N THR A 86 -17.57 -17.51 -22.21
CA THR A 86 -16.62 -17.94 -21.18
C THR A 86 -15.28 -17.26 -21.42
N SER A 87 -14.88 -16.39 -20.49
CA SER A 87 -13.52 -15.85 -20.50
C SER A 87 -12.53 -16.96 -20.13
N ASP A 88 -11.44 -17.11 -20.88
CA ASP A 88 -10.31 -17.99 -20.51
C ASP A 88 -9.01 -17.18 -20.29
N GLY A 89 -9.01 -15.88 -20.61
CA GLY A 89 -7.97 -14.92 -20.27
C GLY A 89 -8.43 -13.86 -19.25
N THR A 90 -7.54 -12.91 -18.95
CA THR A 90 -7.83 -11.72 -18.13
C THR A 90 -8.42 -10.57 -18.94
N THR A 91 -8.47 -10.72 -20.26
CA THR A 91 -8.95 -9.73 -21.21
C THR A 91 -9.89 -10.40 -22.21
N MET A 92 -10.94 -9.68 -22.58
CA MET A 92 -11.84 -10.04 -23.66
C MET A 92 -11.92 -8.85 -24.63
N THR A 93 -11.83 -9.13 -25.93
CA THR A 93 -11.94 -8.13 -26.99
C THR A 93 -13.11 -8.47 -27.90
N VAL A 94 -13.99 -7.49 -28.11
CA VAL A 94 -15.15 -7.59 -28.98
C VAL A 94 -14.88 -6.76 -30.23
N TYR A 95 -14.73 -7.40 -31.38
CA TYR A 95 -14.52 -6.75 -32.67
C TYR A 95 -15.84 -6.64 -33.45
N GLY A 96 -16.06 -5.52 -34.13
CA GLY A 96 -17.16 -5.35 -35.09
C GLY A 96 -17.77 -3.96 -35.12
N ASP A 97 -18.57 -3.71 -36.16
CA ASP A 97 -19.29 -2.45 -36.40
C ASP A 97 -20.56 -2.31 -35.55
N ILE A 98 -20.41 -2.42 -34.23
CA ILE A 98 -21.52 -2.23 -33.29
C ILE A 98 -21.74 -0.76 -32.97
N THR A 99 -23.02 -0.40 -32.84
CA THR A 99 -23.52 0.92 -32.43
C THR A 99 -24.14 0.90 -31.04
N GLY A 100 -24.35 -0.27 -30.46
CA GLY A 100 -24.66 -0.39 -29.03
C GLY A 100 -23.97 -1.60 -28.42
N PHE A 101 -23.54 -1.43 -27.17
CA PHE A 101 -22.86 -2.46 -26.39
C PHE A 101 -23.43 -2.52 -24.98
N ASP A 102 -23.90 -3.70 -24.58
CA ASP A 102 -24.37 -3.99 -23.23
C ASP A 102 -23.47 -5.07 -22.63
N CYS A 103 -22.76 -4.68 -21.58
CA CYS A 103 -21.93 -5.52 -20.73
C CYS A 103 -22.34 -5.38 -19.26
N SER A 104 -23.61 -5.05 -19.01
CA SER A 104 -24.19 -4.94 -17.68
C SER A 104 -24.16 -6.27 -16.92
N ASP A 105 -24.19 -6.19 -15.58
CA ASP A 105 -24.34 -7.37 -14.71
C ASP A 105 -23.16 -8.35 -14.88
N ASN A 106 -21.95 -7.81 -14.75
CA ASN A 106 -20.68 -8.54 -14.81
C ASN A 106 -19.74 -8.08 -13.69
N ASP A 107 -18.55 -8.70 -13.58
CA ASP A 107 -17.52 -8.34 -12.60
C ASP A 107 -16.37 -7.51 -13.23
N LEU A 108 -16.68 -6.66 -14.21
CA LEU A 108 -15.66 -5.93 -14.97
C LEU A 108 -14.94 -4.88 -14.13
N THR A 109 -13.62 -4.85 -14.21
CA THR A 109 -12.78 -3.85 -13.49
C THR A 109 -12.31 -2.71 -14.39
N ALA A 110 -12.23 -2.94 -15.71
CA ALA A 110 -11.95 -1.91 -16.69
C ALA A 110 -12.66 -2.20 -18.02
N LEU A 111 -13.02 -1.12 -18.72
CA LEU A 111 -13.71 -1.13 -20.00
C LEU A 111 -13.12 -0.04 -20.89
N ASP A 112 -12.63 -0.42 -22.07
CA ASP A 112 -12.13 0.50 -23.08
C ASP A 112 -13.00 0.42 -24.34
N VAL A 113 -13.72 1.51 -24.60
CA VAL A 113 -14.61 1.69 -25.76
C VAL A 113 -14.04 2.65 -26.81
N SER A 114 -12.79 3.11 -26.63
CA SER A 114 -12.20 4.21 -27.41
C SER A 114 -12.07 3.90 -28.91
N HIS A 115 -12.01 2.62 -29.28
CA HIS A 115 -11.89 2.18 -30.67
C HIS A 115 -13.25 1.91 -31.34
N ASN A 116 -14.37 2.17 -30.64
CA ASN A 116 -15.74 2.11 -31.18
C ASN A 116 -16.43 3.48 -31.14
N THR A 117 -15.92 4.42 -31.94
CA THR A 117 -16.33 5.83 -31.94
C THR A 117 -17.77 6.09 -32.40
N GLU A 118 -18.41 5.14 -33.09
CA GLU A 118 -19.82 5.26 -33.51
C GLU A 118 -20.83 4.62 -32.52
N LEU A 119 -20.40 4.31 -31.29
CA LEU A 119 -21.33 3.88 -30.24
C LEU A 119 -22.37 4.96 -29.96
N LYS A 120 -23.64 4.56 -30.02
CA LYS A 120 -24.83 5.33 -29.67
C LYS A 120 -25.40 4.95 -28.31
N ARG A 121 -25.21 3.69 -27.88
CA ARG A 121 -25.72 3.20 -26.60
C ARG A 121 -24.68 2.35 -25.88
N LEU A 122 -24.42 2.66 -24.63
CA LEU A 122 -23.52 1.89 -23.78
C LEU A 122 -24.21 1.57 -22.46
N GLU A 123 -24.39 0.28 -22.17
CA GLU A 123 -24.85 -0.23 -20.87
C GLU A 123 -23.70 -1.01 -20.24
N CYS A 124 -23.18 -0.51 -19.13
CA CYS A 124 -22.06 -1.07 -18.37
C CYS A 124 -22.34 -1.04 -16.86
N ASP A 125 -23.62 -0.99 -16.48
CA ASP A 125 -24.08 -0.98 -15.12
C ASP A 125 -23.85 -2.31 -14.38
N TYR A 126 -23.87 -2.28 -13.05
CA TYR A 126 -23.58 -3.44 -12.20
C TYR A 126 -22.23 -4.09 -12.55
N ASN A 127 -21.16 -3.31 -12.40
CA ASN A 127 -19.77 -3.72 -12.60
C ASN A 127 -18.88 -3.13 -11.47
N LYS A 128 -17.55 -3.23 -11.61
CA LYS A 128 -16.55 -2.74 -10.65
C LYS A 128 -15.63 -1.68 -11.25
N LEU A 129 -16.11 -0.95 -12.26
CA LEU A 129 -15.33 0.07 -12.97
C LEU A 129 -14.97 1.22 -12.03
N THR A 130 -13.69 1.60 -11.99
CA THR A 130 -13.19 2.79 -11.27
C THR A 130 -12.96 3.99 -12.19
N VAL A 131 -12.76 3.72 -13.49
CA VAL A 131 -12.58 4.72 -14.54
C VAL A 131 -13.37 4.28 -15.78
N LEU A 132 -13.98 5.23 -16.48
CA LEU A 132 -14.63 5.02 -17.77
C LEU A 132 -14.27 6.17 -18.72
N ASN A 133 -13.51 5.86 -19.77
CA ASN A 133 -13.10 6.86 -20.77
C ASN A 133 -14.08 6.88 -21.95
N LEU A 134 -14.75 8.02 -22.13
CA LEU A 134 -15.76 8.24 -23.18
C LEU A 134 -15.33 9.31 -24.20
N SER A 135 -14.07 9.76 -24.16
CA SER A 135 -13.58 10.87 -24.99
C SER A 135 -13.74 10.66 -26.50
N ALA A 136 -13.75 9.40 -26.95
CA ALA A 136 -13.93 9.04 -28.35
C ALA A 136 -15.39 8.71 -28.74
N CYS A 137 -16.31 8.66 -27.78
CA CYS A 137 -17.71 8.25 -27.97
C CYS A 137 -18.61 9.44 -28.30
N THR A 138 -18.27 10.23 -29.31
CA THR A 138 -18.96 11.50 -29.61
C THR A 138 -20.40 11.34 -30.10
N GLN A 139 -20.78 10.14 -30.51
CA GLN A 139 -22.13 9.80 -31.00
C GLN A 139 -23.03 9.18 -29.94
N LEU A 140 -22.59 9.12 -28.69
CA LEU A 140 -23.32 8.44 -27.62
C LEU A 140 -24.62 9.20 -27.27
N GLU A 141 -25.75 8.52 -27.41
CA GLU A 141 -27.11 9.00 -27.16
C GLU A 141 -27.64 8.51 -25.79
N GLU A 142 -27.22 7.31 -25.35
CA GLU A 142 -27.63 6.74 -24.07
C GLU A 142 -26.45 6.05 -23.36
N LEU A 143 -26.25 6.40 -22.09
CA LEU A 143 -25.23 5.82 -21.22
C LEU A 143 -25.86 5.35 -19.91
N ASP A 144 -25.72 4.05 -19.62
CA ASP A 144 -25.88 3.51 -18.28
C ASP A 144 -24.52 3.01 -17.76
N CYS A 145 -24.04 3.66 -16.71
CA CYS A 145 -22.84 3.29 -15.96
C CYS A 145 -23.15 3.22 -14.46
N SER A 146 -24.42 2.97 -14.11
CA SER A 146 -24.86 2.91 -12.73
C SER A 146 -24.31 1.70 -11.98
N VAL A 147 -24.24 1.75 -10.65
CA VAL A 147 -23.74 0.66 -9.81
C VAL A 147 -22.33 0.23 -10.21
N ASN A 148 -21.40 1.17 -10.05
CA ASN A 148 -19.96 1.01 -10.29
C ASN A 148 -19.17 1.75 -9.18
N ASN A 149 -17.85 1.84 -9.31
CA ASN A 149 -16.95 2.49 -8.36
C ASN A 149 -16.32 3.78 -8.93
N LEU A 150 -17.01 4.48 -9.84
CA LEU A 150 -16.49 5.68 -10.48
C LEU A 150 -16.39 6.84 -9.49
N THR A 151 -15.24 7.50 -9.42
CA THR A 151 -15.03 8.73 -8.61
C THR A 151 -15.16 10.01 -9.44
N ALA A 152 -15.00 9.89 -10.76
CA ALA A 152 -15.20 10.95 -11.74
C ALA A 152 -15.82 10.37 -13.02
N LEU A 153 -16.59 11.19 -13.73
CA LEU A 153 -17.19 10.84 -15.02
C LEU A 153 -17.12 12.05 -15.95
N ASN A 154 -16.40 11.91 -17.06
CA ASN A 154 -16.28 12.94 -18.08
C ASN A 154 -17.15 12.60 -19.29
N VAL A 155 -18.23 13.36 -19.49
CA VAL A 155 -19.17 13.22 -20.63
C VAL A 155 -19.12 14.41 -21.58
N SER A 156 -18.10 15.28 -21.47
CA SER A 156 -18.01 16.51 -22.28
C SER A 156 -17.96 16.26 -23.79
N ALA A 157 -17.40 15.11 -24.23
CA ALA A 157 -17.38 14.71 -25.63
C ALA A 157 -18.72 14.12 -26.12
N CYS A 158 -19.60 13.69 -25.20
CA CYS A 158 -20.86 13.03 -25.51
C CYS A 158 -21.98 14.06 -25.72
N THR A 159 -21.82 14.97 -26.69
CA THR A 159 -22.76 16.09 -26.90
C THR A 159 -24.15 15.65 -27.39
N GLN A 160 -24.26 14.42 -27.89
CA GLN A 160 -25.51 13.81 -28.36
C GLN A 160 -26.31 13.10 -27.25
N LEU A 161 -25.82 13.10 -26.00
CA LEU A 161 -26.38 12.31 -24.92
C LEU A 161 -27.79 12.78 -24.54
N GLU A 162 -28.77 11.88 -24.67
CA GLU A 162 -30.18 12.10 -24.36
C GLU A 162 -30.57 11.53 -22.99
N LYS A 163 -29.91 10.43 -22.57
CA LYS A 163 -30.13 9.79 -21.27
C LYS A 163 -28.81 9.41 -20.60
N LEU A 164 -28.69 9.79 -19.33
CA LEU A 164 -27.55 9.47 -18.50
C LEU A 164 -28.01 8.83 -17.18
N TYR A 165 -27.53 7.61 -16.95
CA TYR A 165 -27.67 6.88 -15.70
C TYR A 165 -26.28 6.67 -15.11
N CYS A 166 -25.99 7.37 -14.01
CA CYS A 166 -24.72 7.30 -13.29
C CYS A 166 -24.93 7.17 -11.77
N ASN A 167 -26.11 6.66 -11.37
CA ASN A 167 -26.43 6.45 -9.95
C ASN A 167 -25.58 5.35 -9.32
N ASN A 168 -25.44 5.37 -7.99
CA ASN A 168 -24.68 4.36 -7.23
C ASN A 168 -23.22 4.30 -7.72
N ASN A 169 -22.55 5.43 -7.59
CA ASN A 169 -21.11 5.59 -7.80
C ASN A 169 -20.55 6.46 -6.64
N SER A 170 -19.30 6.90 -6.76
CA SER A 170 -18.63 7.77 -5.79
C SER A 170 -18.32 9.16 -6.38
N LEU A 171 -19.18 9.67 -7.26
CA LEU A 171 -18.96 10.95 -7.93
C LEU A 171 -19.09 12.12 -6.95
N THR A 172 -18.10 13.00 -6.92
CA THR A 172 -18.11 14.24 -6.11
C THR A 172 -18.51 15.48 -6.91
N ALA A 173 -18.33 15.43 -8.22
CA ALA A 173 -18.76 16.43 -9.19
C ALA A 173 -19.23 15.74 -10.48
N LEU A 174 -20.11 16.41 -11.21
CA LEU A 174 -20.61 15.97 -12.52
C LEU A 174 -20.82 17.19 -13.41
N ASP A 175 -20.03 17.28 -14.49
CA ASP A 175 -20.19 18.31 -15.52
C ASP A 175 -20.96 17.73 -16.70
N ILE A 176 -22.11 18.33 -16.97
CA ILE A 176 -23.06 17.98 -18.05
C ILE A 176 -23.40 19.20 -18.90
N SER A 177 -22.61 20.28 -18.79
CA SER A 177 -22.86 21.54 -19.51
C SER A 177 -22.88 21.35 -21.03
N GLY A 178 -22.08 20.42 -21.56
CA GLY A 178 -22.05 20.04 -22.98
C GLY A 178 -23.17 19.11 -23.44
N CYS A 179 -23.95 18.52 -22.52
CA CYS A 179 -25.02 17.56 -22.84
C CYS A 179 -26.35 18.28 -23.10
N THR A 180 -26.41 19.13 -24.13
CA THR A 180 -27.58 19.99 -24.40
C THR A 180 -28.83 19.20 -24.82
N GLN A 181 -28.65 17.97 -25.30
CA GLN A 181 -29.73 17.06 -25.72
C GLN A 181 -30.32 16.25 -24.56
N LEU A 182 -29.78 16.36 -23.35
CA LEU A 182 -30.14 15.51 -22.22
C LEU A 182 -31.59 15.72 -21.80
N THR A 183 -32.39 14.65 -21.86
CA THR A 183 -33.81 14.64 -21.46
C THR A 183 -34.03 13.94 -20.12
N TYR A 184 -33.13 13.03 -19.76
CA TYR A 184 -33.21 12.22 -18.54
C TYR A 184 -31.84 12.13 -17.87
N LEU A 185 -31.77 12.52 -16.61
CA LEU A 185 -30.58 12.36 -15.76
C LEU A 185 -30.93 11.62 -14.48
N LYS A 186 -30.21 10.54 -14.19
CA LYS A 186 -30.25 9.85 -12.89
C LYS A 186 -28.84 9.74 -12.32
N CYS A 187 -28.56 10.59 -11.34
CA CYS A 187 -27.27 10.70 -10.65
C CYS A 187 -27.41 10.49 -9.13
N SER A 188 -28.46 9.81 -8.69
CA SER A 188 -28.71 9.54 -7.27
C SER A 188 -27.68 8.60 -6.65
N ILE A 189 -27.54 8.62 -5.33
CA ILE A 189 -26.59 7.76 -4.59
C ILE A 189 -25.16 7.99 -5.11
N ASN A 190 -24.67 9.20 -4.86
CA ASN A 190 -23.33 9.69 -5.15
C ASN A 190 -22.93 10.66 -4.01
N SER A 191 -21.85 11.42 -4.18
CA SER A 191 -21.38 12.43 -3.21
C SER A 191 -21.36 13.85 -3.80
N LEU A 192 -22.30 14.15 -4.71
CA LEU A 192 -22.39 15.48 -5.34
C LEU A 192 -22.80 16.53 -4.30
N THR A 193 -22.10 17.66 -4.28
CA THR A 193 -22.43 18.82 -3.42
C THR A 193 -23.10 19.96 -4.18
N ALA A 194 -23.00 19.95 -5.50
CA ALA A 194 -23.67 20.87 -6.42
C ALA A 194 -23.91 20.18 -7.76
N LEU A 195 -24.94 20.62 -8.47
CA LEU A 195 -25.26 20.17 -9.82
C LEU A 195 -25.85 21.34 -10.59
N ASP A 196 -25.30 21.61 -11.77
CA ASP A 196 -25.81 22.62 -12.69
C ASP A 196 -26.38 21.93 -13.93
N VAL A 197 -27.66 22.18 -14.21
CA VAL A 197 -28.38 21.64 -15.37
C VAL A 197 -28.79 22.74 -16.37
N SER A 198 -28.22 23.95 -16.25
CA SER A 198 -28.58 25.09 -17.10
C SER A 198 -28.30 24.86 -18.59
N GLY A 199 -27.25 24.10 -18.92
CA GLY A 199 -26.94 23.67 -20.29
C GLY A 199 -27.89 22.59 -20.84
N CYS A 200 -28.57 21.84 -19.97
CA CYS A 200 -29.46 20.74 -20.34
C CYS A 200 -30.88 21.25 -20.65
N THR A 201 -31.03 22.09 -21.67
CA THR A 201 -32.29 22.79 -21.96
C THR A 201 -33.47 21.84 -22.26
N GLN A 202 -33.18 20.60 -22.68
CA GLN A 202 -34.19 19.59 -23.01
C GLN A 202 -34.61 18.71 -21.82
N LEU A 203 -34.06 18.94 -20.62
CA LEU A 203 -34.25 18.07 -19.46
C LEU A 203 -35.72 18.00 -19.04
N LYS A 204 -36.21 16.77 -18.82
CA LYS A 204 -37.60 16.46 -18.43
C LYS A 204 -37.65 15.74 -17.09
N LYS A 205 -36.59 15.01 -16.74
CA LYS A 205 -36.54 14.21 -15.52
C LYS A 205 -35.13 14.20 -14.93
N LEU A 206 -35.04 14.61 -13.67
CA LEU A 206 -33.83 14.63 -12.87
C LEU A 206 -34.05 13.82 -11.60
N ILE A 207 -33.28 12.76 -11.41
CA ILE A 207 -33.25 11.97 -10.18
C ILE A 207 -31.89 12.15 -9.53
N CYS A 208 -31.85 12.86 -8.41
CA CYS A 208 -30.61 13.30 -7.76
C CYS A 208 -30.59 13.06 -6.24
N HIS A 209 -31.53 12.27 -5.70
CA HIS A 209 -31.58 11.93 -4.29
C HIS A 209 -30.32 11.23 -3.76
N SER A 210 -30.15 11.21 -2.44
CA SER A 210 -29.01 10.58 -1.77
C SER A 210 -27.66 11.11 -2.31
N ASN A 211 -27.55 12.43 -2.34
CA ASN A 211 -26.32 13.19 -2.59
C ASN A 211 -26.11 14.15 -1.40
N ASN A 212 -25.00 14.89 -1.38
CA ASN A 212 -24.66 15.80 -0.28
C ASN A 212 -25.03 17.25 -0.59
N PHE A 213 -26.26 17.49 -1.08
CA PHE A 213 -26.73 18.83 -1.41
C PHE A 213 -27.20 19.56 -0.15
N SER A 214 -26.62 20.74 0.11
CA SER A 214 -27.16 21.69 1.10
C SER A 214 -28.42 22.39 0.57
N THR A 215 -29.19 23.04 1.45
CA THR A 215 -30.32 23.90 1.04
C THR A 215 -29.92 24.91 -0.04
N ALA A 216 -28.76 25.57 0.10
CA ALA A 216 -28.27 26.52 -0.88
C ALA A 216 -27.96 25.86 -2.24
N ALA A 217 -27.37 24.66 -2.23
CA ALA A 217 -27.10 23.91 -3.44
C ALA A 217 -28.40 23.50 -4.17
N LEU A 218 -29.43 23.08 -3.42
CA LEU A 218 -30.75 22.76 -3.97
C LEU A 218 -31.41 23.99 -4.59
N ASN A 219 -31.35 25.15 -3.95
CA ASN A 219 -31.90 26.39 -4.49
C ASN A 219 -31.23 26.76 -5.82
N ARG A 220 -29.90 26.63 -5.90
CA ARG A 220 -29.14 26.82 -7.14
C ARG A 220 -29.52 25.82 -8.22
N LEU A 221 -29.67 24.55 -7.86
CA LEU A 221 -30.15 23.52 -8.78
C LEU A 221 -31.52 23.92 -9.36
N TYR A 222 -32.48 24.34 -8.52
CA TYR A 222 -33.79 24.81 -9.00
C TYR A 222 -33.69 26.04 -9.90
N CYS A 223 -32.76 26.96 -9.61
CA CYS A 223 -32.48 28.09 -10.49
C CYS A 223 -31.86 27.67 -11.83
N SER A 224 -31.09 26.58 -11.88
CA SER A 224 -30.53 26.05 -13.13
C SER A 224 -31.51 25.22 -13.96
N LEU A 225 -32.65 24.80 -13.39
CA LEU A 225 -33.65 24.02 -14.14
C LEU A 225 -34.15 24.79 -15.38
N PRO A 226 -34.33 24.12 -16.53
CA PRO A 226 -34.94 24.71 -17.72
C PRO A 226 -36.32 25.31 -17.42
N ASP A 227 -36.61 26.47 -18.00
CA ASP A 227 -37.96 27.02 -17.99
C ASP A 227 -38.84 26.23 -18.97
N ARG A 228 -39.88 25.60 -18.44
CA ARG A 228 -40.82 24.76 -19.19
C ARG A 228 -42.25 25.32 -19.12
N THR A 229 -42.41 26.58 -18.77
CA THR A 229 -43.71 27.27 -18.77
C THR A 229 -44.32 27.21 -20.17
N GLY A 230 -45.61 26.87 -20.26
CA GLY A 230 -46.32 26.69 -21.54
C GLY A 230 -46.31 25.27 -22.13
N LEU A 231 -45.54 24.33 -21.56
CA LEU A 231 -45.61 22.92 -21.94
C LEU A 231 -46.70 22.17 -21.15
N THR A 232 -47.43 21.27 -21.80
CA THR A 232 -48.47 20.44 -21.16
C THR A 232 -47.93 19.23 -20.41
N SER A 233 -46.65 18.89 -20.58
CA SER A 233 -45.99 17.78 -19.90
C SER A 233 -45.19 18.27 -18.69
N GLU A 234 -45.61 17.85 -17.50
CA GLU A 234 -44.90 18.15 -16.25
C GLU A 234 -43.52 17.46 -16.23
N ALA A 235 -42.48 18.23 -15.90
CA ALA A 235 -41.15 17.68 -15.60
C ALA A 235 -41.01 17.33 -14.11
N LYS A 236 -40.01 16.51 -13.77
CA LYS A 236 -39.80 16.08 -12.38
C LYS A 236 -38.35 16.24 -11.94
N VAL A 237 -38.16 16.86 -10.79
CA VAL A 237 -36.91 16.84 -10.02
C VAL A 237 -37.14 16.04 -8.75
N VAL A 238 -36.28 15.05 -8.52
CA VAL A 238 -36.42 14.05 -7.45
C VAL A 238 -35.18 14.13 -6.55
N PRO A 239 -35.15 15.08 -5.60
CA PRO A 239 -34.03 15.26 -4.68
C PRO A 239 -34.10 14.33 -3.44
N ALA A 240 -35.22 13.63 -3.22
CA ALA A 240 -35.38 12.65 -2.14
C ALA A 240 -35.99 11.34 -2.66
N TYR A 241 -35.55 10.21 -2.13
CA TYR A 241 -36.18 8.91 -2.36
C TYR A 241 -37.50 8.82 -1.59
N ASN A 242 -37.49 9.14 -0.28
CA ASN A 242 -38.68 9.27 0.56
C ASN A 242 -38.48 10.34 1.67
N ALA A 243 -39.44 10.46 2.61
CA ALA A 243 -39.40 11.48 3.68
C ALA A 243 -38.40 11.17 4.82
N THR A 244 -37.72 10.02 4.77
CA THR A 244 -36.75 9.56 5.77
C THR A 244 -35.30 9.61 5.28
N ASP A 245 -35.05 10.10 4.06
CA ASP A 245 -33.71 10.25 3.50
C ASP A 245 -32.84 11.20 4.33
N ASP A 246 -31.54 10.88 4.43
CA ASP A 246 -30.54 11.81 4.97
C ASP A 246 -30.48 13.09 4.11
N GLY A 247 -30.45 14.26 4.76
CA GLY A 247 -30.55 15.56 4.07
C GLY A 247 -31.99 15.99 3.72
N HIS A 248 -33.02 15.22 4.11
CA HIS A 248 -34.42 15.60 3.86
C HIS A 248 -34.79 16.97 4.47
N ALA A 249 -34.19 17.33 5.61
CA ALA A 249 -34.38 18.65 6.23
C ALA A 249 -33.94 19.80 5.32
N ASP A 250 -32.80 19.66 4.63
CA ASP A 250 -32.29 20.65 3.68
C ASP A 250 -33.24 20.82 2.49
N ILE A 251 -33.88 19.73 2.05
CA ILE A 251 -34.88 19.73 0.98
C ILE A 251 -36.15 20.43 1.43
N LEU A 252 -36.66 20.15 2.63
CA LEU A 252 -37.82 20.86 3.18
C LEU A 252 -37.54 22.36 3.32
N ALA A 253 -36.32 22.75 3.71
CA ALA A 253 -35.92 24.16 3.81
C ALA A 253 -35.65 24.84 2.44
N SER A 254 -35.54 24.07 1.35
CA SER A 254 -35.22 24.59 0.03
C SER A 254 -36.37 25.39 -0.60
N SER A 255 -36.05 26.18 -1.62
CA SER A 255 -36.96 27.07 -2.34
C SER A 255 -37.58 26.35 -3.54
N GLY A 256 -38.24 25.22 -3.29
CA GLY A 256 -38.86 24.37 -4.33
C GLY A 256 -39.91 25.09 -5.18
N HIS A 257 -40.45 26.21 -4.69
CA HIS A 257 -41.35 27.07 -5.47
C HIS A 257 -40.71 27.57 -6.78
N ILE A 258 -39.38 27.75 -6.82
CA ILE A 258 -38.62 28.09 -8.03
C ILE A 258 -38.80 27.02 -9.12
N ALA A 259 -38.64 25.75 -8.75
CA ALA A 259 -38.82 24.64 -9.67
C ALA A 259 -40.28 24.58 -10.16
N THR A 260 -41.25 24.72 -9.24
CA THR A 260 -42.67 24.70 -9.62
C THR A 260 -43.06 25.86 -10.55
N GLY A 261 -42.48 27.04 -10.36
CA GLY A 261 -42.69 28.19 -11.26
C GLY A 261 -42.20 27.94 -12.68
N LYS A 262 -41.24 27.03 -12.87
CA LYS A 262 -40.71 26.60 -14.17
C LYS A 262 -41.40 25.36 -14.73
N ASN A 263 -42.56 24.96 -14.21
CA ASN A 263 -43.29 23.74 -14.59
C ASN A 263 -42.54 22.43 -14.26
N TRP A 264 -41.80 22.43 -13.14
CA TRP A 264 -41.19 21.23 -12.55
C TRP A 264 -41.88 20.83 -11.25
N LYS A 265 -42.08 19.53 -11.08
CA LYS A 265 -42.56 18.95 -9.84
C LYS A 265 -41.38 18.49 -8.97
N VAL A 266 -41.28 19.04 -7.76
CA VAL A 266 -40.37 18.54 -6.72
C VAL A 266 -41.03 17.35 -6.04
N ALA A 267 -40.56 16.13 -6.28
CA ALA A 267 -41.24 14.90 -5.89
C ALA A 267 -40.31 13.89 -5.22
N TYR A 268 -40.90 12.94 -4.50
CA TYR A 268 -40.20 11.75 -4.01
C TYR A 268 -40.01 10.72 -5.12
N SER A 269 -38.94 9.92 -5.04
CA SER A 269 -38.75 8.79 -5.96
C SER A 269 -39.76 7.67 -5.70
N GLN A 270 -40.04 7.36 -4.43
CA GLN A 270 -40.96 6.29 -4.04
C GLN A 270 -42.42 6.64 -4.33
N THR A 271 -42.80 7.91 -4.21
CA THR A 271 -44.15 8.41 -4.47
C THR A 271 -44.13 9.59 -5.47
N PRO A 272 -43.87 9.34 -6.77
CA PRO A 272 -43.67 10.39 -7.78
C PRO A 272 -44.87 11.31 -8.05
N GLY A 273 -46.01 11.04 -7.41
CA GLY A 273 -47.23 11.83 -7.46
C GLY A 273 -47.34 12.89 -6.35
N ALA A 274 -46.62 12.75 -5.24
CA ALA A 274 -46.62 13.70 -4.14
C ALA A 274 -45.61 14.83 -4.39
N VAL A 275 -46.03 16.08 -4.12
CA VAL A 275 -45.12 17.25 -4.12
C VAL A 275 -44.48 17.33 -2.74
N ILE A 276 -43.16 17.52 -2.67
CA ILE A 276 -42.46 17.75 -1.42
C ILE A 276 -42.82 19.17 -0.92
N PRO A 277 -43.34 19.35 0.30
CA PRO A 277 -43.78 20.65 0.80
C PRO A 277 -42.59 21.50 1.27
N THR A 278 -41.88 22.09 0.31
CA THR A 278 -40.72 22.95 0.59
C THR A 278 -41.13 24.32 1.14
N THR A 279 -40.39 24.90 2.09
CA THR A 279 -40.73 26.14 2.80
C THR A 279 -39.86 27.35 2.44
N GLY A 280 -38.76 27.15 1.70
CA GLY A 280 -37.86 28.23 1.29
C GLY A 280 -38.52 29.23 0.35
N MET A 281 -38.20 30.51 0.54
CA MET A 281 -38.77 31.65 -0.19
C MET A 281 -37.70 32.47 -0.94
N GLU A 282 -36.49 31.92 -1.13
CA GLU A 282 -35.45 32.58 -1.90
C GLU A 282 -35.84 32.65 -3.38
N THR A 283 -35.56 33.77 -4.03
CA THR A 283 -35.74 33.94 -5.47
C THR A 283 -34.41 33.78 -6.21
N CYS A 284 -34.46 33.30 -7.44
CA CYS A 284 -33.30 33.35 -8.32
C CYS A 284 -32.96 34.82 -8.60
N GLY A 285 -31.85 35.32 -8.05
CA GLY A 285 -31.43 36.72 -8.23
C GLY A 285 -30.94 37.45 -6.98
N GLY A 286 -30.98 36.83 -5.79
CA GLY A 286 -30.12 37.31 -4.68
C GLY A 286 -28.66 37.23 -5.12
N SER A 287 -27.84 38.26 -4.86
CA SER A 287 -26.41 38.25 -5.20
C SER A 287 -25.75 37.08 -4.48
N ALA A 288 -25.57 35.98 -5.19
CA ALA A 288 -24.94 34.77 -4.70
C ALA A 288 -23.71 34.54 -5.57
N LEU A 289 -22.58 34.27 -4.92
CA LEU A 289 -21.34 33.85 -5.54
C LEU A 289 -20.76 32.75 -4.68
N ASP A 290 -20.59 31.57 -5.24
CA ASP A 290 -20.04 30.40 -4.57
C ASP A 290 -19.15 29.60 -5.52
N VAL A 291 -18.25 28.79 -4.97
CA VAL A 291 -17.30 27.98 -5.74
C VAL A 291 -17.28 26.55 -5.24
N ALA A 292 -17.18 25.57 -6.14
CA ALA A 292 -17.01 24.17 -5.79
C ALA A 292 -16.12 23.45 -6.81
N PRO A 293 -15.15 22.62 -6.38
CA PRO A 293 -14.74 22.38 -4.99
C PRO A 293 -13.98 23.58 -4.38
N GLY A 294 -13.92 23.65 -3.04
CA GLY A 294 -13.16 24.69 -2.32
C GLY A 294 -11.65 24.46 -2.26
N THR A 295 -11.19 23.30 -2.72
CA THR A 295 -9.77 22.95 -2.85
C THR A 295 -9.53 22.19 -4.15
N LEU A 296 -8.41 22.43 -4.82
CA LEU A 296 -7.95 21.67 -5.98
C LEU A 296 -6.55 21.13 -5.73
N PHE A 297 -6.32 19.87 -6.10
CA PHE A 297 -5.02 19.23 -6.05
C PHE A 297 -4.53 18.96 -7.46
N PHE A 298 -3.31 19.38 -7.78
CA PHE A 298 -2.69 19.21 -9.09
C PHE A 298 -1.52 18.21 -9.04
N VAL A 299 -1.40 17.34 -10.03
CA VAL A 299 -0.19 16.55 -10.27
C VAL A 299 0.95 17.44 -10.78
N ALA A 300 2.16 16.95 -10.60
CA ALA A 300 3.37 17.70 -10.90
C ALA A 300 3.65 17.84 -12.40
N ASP A 301 3.21 16.94 -13.27
CA ASP A 301 3.38 17.09 -14.73
C ASP A 301 2.50 18.21 -15.32
N GLY A 302 1.65 18.82 -14.49
CA GLY A 302 0.67 19.79 -14.91
C GLY A 302 -0.60 19.10 -15.37
N GLU A 303 -1.74 19.68 -15.03
CA GLU A 303 -3.05 19.19 -15.44
C GLU A 303 -4.05 20.33 -15.47
N THR A 304 -5.19 20.09 -16.09
CA THR A 304 -6.33 21.01 -16.10
C THR A 304 -7.47 20.40 -15.31
N LYS A 305 -7.98 21.14 -14.32
CA LYS A 305 -9.12 20.73 -13.50
C LYS A 305 -10.22 21.78 -13.52
N PRO A 306 -11.49 21.40 -13.74
CA PRO A 306 -12.61 22.31 -13.65
C PRO A 306 -12.94 22.61 -12.18
N PHE A 307 -13.40 23.82 -11.92
CA PHE A 307 -14.24 24.14 -10.77
C PHE A 307 -15.43 24.97 -11.24
N ASN A 308 -16.53 24.85 -10.51
CA ASN A 308 -17.77 25.54 -10.86
C ASN A 308 -17.89 26.81 -10.02
N VAL A 309 -18.14 27.92 -10.70
CA VAL A 309 -18.66 29.14 -10.11
C VAL A 309 -20.17 29.08 -10.22
N THR A 310 -20.86 29.25 -9.10
CA THR A 310 -22.32 29.33 -9.09
C THR A 310 -22.75 30.68 -8.54
N GLY A 311 -23.65 31.35 -9.26
CA GLY A 311 -24.05 32.68 -8.89
C GLY A 311 -25.01 33.34 -9.87
N THR A 312 -25.44 34.54 -9.51
CA THR A 312 -26.38 35.37 -10.28
C THR A 312 -25.72 36.66 -10.78
N VAL A 313 -24.40 36.75 -10.60
CA VAL A 313 -23.61 37.97 -10.80
C VAL A 313 -22.56 37.75 -11.89
N ASN A 314 -22.08 38.85 -12.47
CA ASN A 314 -20.82 38.82 -13.21
C ASN A 314 -19.69 38.56 -12.22
N TRP A 315 -18.74 37.72 -12.61
CA TRP A 315 -17.61 37.39 -11.77
C TRP A 315 -16.32 37.31 -12.57
N THR A 316 -15.22 37.58 -11.88
CA THR A 316 -13.85 37.43 -12.37
C THR A 316 -13.10 36.47 -11.44
N ALA A 317 -12.41 35.49 -12.03
CA ALA A 317 -11.53 34.55 -11.36
C ALA A 317 -10.06 34.92 -11.62
N THR A 318 -9.26 34.93 -10.55
CA THR A 318 -7.83 35.27 -10.61
C THR A 318 -7.02 34.25 -9.82
N SER A 319 -5.82 33.92 -10.29
CA SER A 319 -4.86 33.11 -9.54
C SER A 319 -3.88 34.03 -8.82
N SER A 320 -3.44 33.66 -7.61
CA SER A 320 -2.32 34.32 -6.93
C SER A 320 -0.97 34.04 -7.58
N GLU A 321 -0.88 33.01 -8.41
CA GLU A 321 0.35 32.49 -9.00
C GLU A 321 0.30 32.41 -10.52
N THR A 322 1.44 32.64 -11.17
CA THR A 322 1.56 32.66 -12.65
C THR A 322 1.59 31.27 -13.28
N TRP A 323 1.96 30.24 -12.52
CA TRP A 323 1.96 28.84 -12.99
C TRP A 323 0.57 28.22 -13.04
N LEU A 324 -0.45 28.88 -12.49
CA LEU A 324 -1.84 28.45 -12.52
C LEU A 324 -2.67 29.41 -13.35
N THR A 325 -3.15 28.95 -14.51
CA THR A 325 -3.94 29.74 -15.45
C THR A 325 -5.41 29.35 -15.39
N LEU A 326 -6.32 30.30 -15.64
CA LEU A 326 -7.77 30.08 -15.52
C LEU A 326 -8.47 30.42 -16.84
N ALA A 327 -9.31 29.52 -17.34
CA ALA A 327 -10.05 29.73 -18.58
C ALA A 327 -11.48 29.15 -18.51
N PRO A 328 -12.53 29.95 -18.70
CA PRO A 328 -12.53 31.41 -18.80
C PRO A 328 -12.18 32.08 -17.46
N ALA A 329 -11.49 33.23 -17.49
CA ALA A 329 -11.14 33.99 -16.28
C ALA A 329 -12.28 34.92 -15.80
N ALA A 330 -13.40 34.98 -16.52
CA ALA A 330 -14.57 35.74 -16.13
C ALA A 330 -15.83 35.07 -16.70
N GLY A 331 -16.98 35.35 -16.09
CA GLY A 331 -18.26 34.82 -16.54
C GLY A 331 -19.44 35.60 -15.97
N ASN A 332 -20.63 35.22 -16.41
CA ASN A 332 -21.90 35.77 -15.93
C ASN A 332 -22.76 34.62 -15.40
N GLY A 333 -23.25 34.76 -14.18
CA GLY A 333 -24.10 33.78 -13.56
C GLY A 333 -23.32 32.52 -13.18
N ASN A 334 -23.82 31.34 -13.53
CA ASN A 334 -23.06 30.11 -13.37
C ASN A 334 -22.01 29.96 -14.48
N GLY A 335 -20.90 29.32 -14.17
CA GLY A 335 -19.96 28.89 -15.19
C GLY A 335 -18.90 27.94 -14.65
N THR A 336 -18.34 27.14 -15.55
CA THR A 336 -17.21 26.26 -15.27
C THR A 336 -15.92 26.99 -15.64
N VAL A 337 -14.96 27.02 -14.71
CA VAL A 337 -13.61 27.55 -14.94
C VAL A 337 -12.63 26.40 -14.92
N ASN A 338 -11.86 26.25 -16.00
CA ASN A 338 -10.75 25.32 -16.05
C ASN A 338 -9.50 25.98 -15.46
N ALA A 339 -9.04 25.47 -14.33
CA ALA A 339 -7.75 25.82 -13.75
C ALA A 339 -6.68 24.88 -14.31
N THR A 340 -5.67 25.45 -14.97
CA THR A 340 -4.57 24.71 -15.61
C THR A 340 -3.26 25.04 -14.90
N ALA A 341 -2.70 24.06 -14.20
CA ALA A 341 -1.39 24.19 -13.58
C ALA A 341 -0.31 23.74 -14.56
N ALA A 342 0.70 24.58 -14.79
CA ALA A 342 1.91 24.21 -15.51
C ALA A 342 2.68 23.14 -14.72
N ALA A 343 3.57 22.38 -15.38
CA ALA A 343 4.40 21.39 -14.71
C ALA A 343 5.20 22.02 -13.54
N ASN A 344 5.33 21.28 -12.45
CA ASN A 344 6.08 21.62 -11.26
C ASN A 344 7.33 20.74 -11.16
N THR A 345 8.48 21.33 -11.46
CA THR A 345 9.80 20.69 -11.33
C THR A 345 10.47 20.96 -9.98
N GLY A 346 9.86 21.81 -9.13
CA GLY A 346 10.37 22.19 -7.81
C GLY A 346 9.63 21.51 -6.66
N ALA A 347 9.74 22.07 -5.46
CA ALA A 347 9.00 21.61 -4.28
C ALA A 347 7.48 21.74 -4.47
N THR A 348 6.69 21.04 -3.64
CA THR A 348 5.23 21.21 -3.60
C THR A 348 4.91 22.69 -3.42
N ARG A 349 4.01 23.20 -4.26
CA ARG A 349 3.67 24.62 -4.32
C ARG A 349 2.17 24.83 -4.17
N THR A 350 1.78 25.98 -3.65
CA THR A 350 0.39 26.34 -3.44
C THR A 350 0.02 27.63 -4.13
N ALA A 351 -1.25 27.76 -4.50
CA ALA A 351 -1.84 28.98 -5.05
C ALA A 351 -3.24 29.16 -4.48
N THR A 352 -3.76 30.37 -4.57
CA THR A 352 -5.16 30.67 -4.23
C THR A 352 -5.85 31.18 -5.47
N ILE A 353 -6.92 30.50 -5.89
CA ILE A 353 -7.85 31.04 -6.87
C ILE A 353 -8.84 31.93 -6.11
N THR A 354 -9.00 33.17 -6.54
CA THR A 354 -9.96 34.11 -5.98
C THR A 354 -11.02 34.43 -7.03
N VAL A 355 -12.28 34.13 -6.71
CA VAL A 355 -13.45 34.46 -7.54
C VAL A 355 -14.19 35.62 -6.89
N LYS A 356 -14.34 36.73 -7.62
CA LYS A 356 -14.96 37.96 -7.14
C LYS A 356 -16.15 38.33 -8.00
N GLN A 357 -17.16 38.95 -7.37
CA GLN A 357 -18.22 39.63 -8.08
C GLN A 357 -17.68 40.93 -8.70
N ASP A 358 -17.99 41.16 -9.97
CA ASP A 358 -17.63 42.40 -10.66
C ASP A 358 -18.45 43.58 -10.11
N GLY A 359 -17.77 44.62 -9.62
CA GLY A 359 -18.42 45.81 -9.07
C GLY A 359 -19.15 45.58 -7.73
N GLY A 360 -19.01 44.41 -7.10
CA GLY A 360 -19.62 44.06 -5.82
C GLY A 360 -18.61 43.66 -4.74
N SER A 361 -19.10 43.18 -3.60
CA SER A 361 -18.27 42.79 -2.44
C SER A 361 -18.11 41.29 -2.23
N LEU A 362 -18.85 40.45 -2.96
CA LEU A 362 -18.78 39.00 -2.80
C LEU A 362 -17.45 38.46 -3.31
N THR A 363 -16.78 37.65 -2.48
CA THR A 363 -15.51 37.00 -2.80
C THR A 363 -15.50 35.58 -2.25
N LYS A 364 -14.97 34.65 -3.05
CA LYS A 364 -14.74 33.25 -2.69
C LYS A 364 -13.33 32.84 -3.08
N THR A 365 -12.79 31.87 -2.36
CA THR A 365 -11.43 31.37 -2.60
C THR A 365 -11.43 29.86 -2.74
N ILE A 366 -10.52 29.36 -3.56
CA ILE A 366 -10.20 27.94 -3.69
C ILE A 366 -8.72 27.80 -3.41
N THR A 367 -8.38 26.89 -2.49
CA THR A 367 -6.98 26.56 -2.20
C THR A 367 -6.47 25.59 -3.26
N VAL A 368 -5.31 25.86 -3.84
CA VAL A 368 -4.69 24.98 -4.83
C VAL A 368 -3.37 24.48 -4.32
N THR A 369 -3.16 23.17 -4.36
CA THR A 369 -1.87 22.53 -4.04
C THR A 369 -1.42 21.72 -5.24
N GLN A 370 -0.22 21.99 -5.76
CA GLN A 370 0.40 21.18 -6.80
C GLN A 370 1.57 20.40 -6.22
N ALA A 371 1.53 19.07 -6.37
CA ALA A 371 2.62 18.19 -5.96
C ALA A 371 3.93 18.51 -6.71
N ARG A 372 5.07 18.15 -6.13
CA ARG A 372 6.37 18.12 -6.81
C ARG A 372 6.49 16.90 -7.73
N ASN A 373 7.38 16.93 -8.72
CA ASN A 373 7.65 15.73 -9.53
C ASN A 373 8.29 14.61 -8.71
N VAL A 374 8.05 13.35 -9.12
CA VAL A 374 8.69 12.17 -8.50
C VAL A 374 10.20 12.36 -8.56
N ASN A 375 10.87 12.20 -7.41
CA ASN A 375 12.31 12.22 -7.38
C ASN A 375 12.88 10.92 -7.97
N MET A 376 13.32 10.98 -9.22
CA MET A 376 13.90 9.83 -9.92
C MET A 376 15.36 9.54 -9.53
N SER A 377 16.02 10.44 -8.78
CA SER A 377 17.41 10.23 -8.32
C SER A 377 17.52 9.40 -7.06
N ARG A 378 16.42 9.30 -6.29
CA ARG A 378 16.32 8.45 -5.10
C ARG A 378 15.44 7.28 -5.39
N TYR A 379 15.99 6.08 -5.25
CA TYR A 379 15.27 4.86 -5.58
C TYR A 379 15.75 3.65 -4.80
N ILE A 380 14.91 2.62 -4.80
CA ILE A 380 15.19 1.27 -4.32
C ILE A 380 14.93 0.32 -5.48
N THR A 381 15.84 -0.63 -5.72
CA THR A 381 15.63 -1.69 -6.72
C THR A 381 15.43 -3.05 -6.04
N LEU A 382 14.54 -3.84 -6.62
CA LEU A 382 14.22 -5.21 -6.20
C LEU A 382 14.45 -6.14 -7.39
N SER A 383 15.05 -7.30 -7.14
CA SER A 383 14.97 -8.43 -8.07
C SER A 383 13.71 -9.23 -7.76
N VAL A 384 12.77 -9.26 -8.71
CA VAL A 384 11.41 -9.78 -8.52
C VAL A 384 11.07 -10.90 -9.49
N GLN A 385 10.16 -11.80 -9.09
CA GLN A 385 9.64 -12.83 -9.97
C GLN A 385 8.55 -12.29 -10.90
N HIS A 386 8.80 -12.35 -12.21
CA HIS A 386 7.88 -11.89 -13.25
C HIS A 386 6.45 -12.44 -13.11
N GLY A 387 5.46 -11.57 -13.27
CA GLY A 387 4.03 -11.89 -13.36
C GLY A 387 3.33 -12.00 -12.01
N LEU A 388 4.03 -11.78 -10.90
CA LEU A 388 3.48 -11.93 -9.55
C LEU A 388 3.25 -10.59 -8.86
N PRO A 389 2.22 -10.50 -8.00
CA PRO A 389 1.98 -9.32 -7.17
C PRO A 389 3.02 -9.25 -6.05
N ILE A 390 3.66 -8.08 -5.96
CA ILE A 390 4.62 -7.70 -4.93
C ILE A 390 3.94 -6.71 -3.97
N LYS A 391 3.85 -7.08 -2.70
CA LYS A 391 3.27 -6.27 -1.62
C LYS A 391 4.30 -5.27 -1.13
N LEU A 392 4.00 -3.97 -1.26
CA LEU A 392 4.85 -2.88 -0.80
C LEU A 392 4.06 -1.90 0.08
N LYS A 393 4.75 -1.29 1.06
CA LYS A 393 4.30 -0.07 1.76
C LYS A 393 5.39 1.00 1.75
N PHE A 394 4.96 2.25 1.82
CA PHE A 394 5.84 3.40 1.80
C PHE A 394 5.53 4.32 2.98
N ARG A 395 6.56 5.02 3.45
CA ARG A 395 6.45 6.16 4.37
C ARG A 395 7.29 7.29 3.80
N ALA A 396 6.81 8.52 3.94
CA ALA A 396 7.50 9.73 3.50
C ALA A 396 7.42 10.80 4.59
N ALA A 397 8.32 11.80 4.54
CA ALA A 397 8.32 12.91 5.49
C ALA A 397 7.11 13.83 5.30
N ASP A 398 6.70 14.06 4.05
CA ASP A 398 5.63 14.98 3.70
C ASP A 398 4.39 14.24 3.16
N THR A 399 3.20 14.66 3.62
CA THR A 399 1.93 14.25 3.01
C THR A 399 1.89 14.69 1.54
N GLY A 400 1.44 13.81 0.66
CA GLY A 400 1.36 14.11 -0.78
C GLY A 400 2.65 13.77 -1.54
N THR A 401 3.61 13.08 -0.91
CA THR A 401 4.87 12.69 -1.55
C THR A 401 4.59 11.69 -2.68
N PRO A 402 4.97 11.98 -3.93
CA PRO A 402 4.75 11.07 -5.04
C PRO A 402 5.87 10.04 -5.12
N VAL A 403 5.47 8.80 -5.37
CA VAL A 403 6.32 7.61 -5.54
C VAL A 403 5.95 6.96 -6.86
N ARG A 404 6.96 6.59 -7.64
CA ARG A 404 6.77 5.87 -8.91
C ARG A 404 7.34 4.46 -8.79
N VAL A 405 6.52 3.47 -9.03
CA VAL A 405 6.94 2.06 -9.09
C VAL A 405 7.00 1.65 -10.55
N VAL A 406 8.20 1.27 -11.01
CA VAL A 406 8.45 0.79 -12.38
C VAL A 406 8.89 -0.66 -12.31
N SER A 407 8.21 -1.55 -13.02
CA SER A 407 8.68 -2.90 -13.31
C SER A 407 8.47 -3.10 -14.81
N GLY A 408 9.44 -3.65 -15.54
CA GLY A 408 9.29 -3.91 -16.98
C GLY A 408 8.67 -2.74 -17.77
N SER A 409 7.49 -2.96 -18.32
CA SER A 409 6.68 -1.93 -19.02
C SER A 409 5.62 -1.28 -18.12
N ASN A 410 5.36 -1.83 -16.95
CA ASN A 410 4.44 -1.30 -15.96
C ASN A 410 5.03 -0.10 -15.22
N THR A 411 4.27 0.98 -15.17
CA THR A 411 4.56 2.16 -14.35
C THR A 411 3.31 2.52 -13.55
N THR A 412 3.46 2.59 -12.23
CA THR A 412 2.39 2.98 -11.30
C THR A 412 2.86 4.13 -10.43
N ASP A 413 2.11 5.23 -10.45
CA ASP A 413 2.34 6.36 -9.55
C ASP A 413 1.42 6.25 -8.32
N VAL A 414 2.02 6.50 -7.16
CA VAL A 414 1.38 6.42 -5.84
C VAL A 414 1.65 7.70 -5.10
N THR A 415 0.64 8.26 -4.46
CA THR A 415 0.82 9.40 -3.55
C THR A 415 0.79 8.92 -2.11
N VAL A 416 1.90 9.13 -1.39
CA VAL A 416 2.01 8.83 0.04
C VAL A 416 1.37 9.96 0.83
N ASN A 417 0.12 9.76 1.24
CA ASN A 417 -0.69 10.75 1.97
C ASN A 417 -0.62 10.60 3.50
N ALA A 418 0.44 10.02 4.03
CA ALA A 418 0.56 9.82 5.47
C ALA A 418 0.71 11.17 6.21
N THR A 419 -0.19 11.45 7.13
CA THR A 419 -0.07 12.53 8.13
C THR A 419 0.73 12.03 9.32
N GLY A 420 1.76 12.73 9.79
CA GLY A 420 2.38 12.44 11.10
C GLY A 420 3.20 11.14 11.20
N GLY A 421 3.75 10.62 10.10
CA GLY A 421 4.68 9.48 10.13
C GLY A 421 4.05 8.08 10.02
N TYR A 422 2.76 7.96 9.70
CA TYR A 422 2.12 6.65 9.48
C TYR A 422 2.55 6.00 8.15
N TRP A 423 2.44 4.67 8.07
CA TRP A 423 2.67 3.91 6.85
C TRP A 423 1.49 4.03 5.87
N SER A 424 1.76 3.96 4.57
CA SER A 424 0.70 3.75 3.57
C SER A 424 0.01 2.40 3.79
N PRO A 425 -1.25 2.22 3.34
CA PRO A 425 -1.88 0.91 3.24
C PRO A 425 -1.01 -0.07 2.41
N ASP A 426 -1.19 -1.37 2.62
CA ASP A 426 -0.59 -2.40 1.75
C ASP A 426 -1.07 -2.21 0.32
N GLN A 427 -0.12 -2.21 -0.63
CA GLN A 427 -0.39 -2.12 -2.05
C GLN A 427 0.32 -3.24 -2.79
N ASN A 428 -0.39 -3.86 -3.74
CA ASN A 428 0.18 -4.90 -4.60
C ASN A 428 0.54 -4.32 -5.95
N PHE A 429 1.79 -4.54 -6.37
CA PHE A 429 2.31 -4.13 -7.66
C PHE A 429 2.60 -5.37 -8.49
N THR A 430 1.98 -5.51 -9.65
CA THR A 430 2.24 -6.62 -10.56
C THR A 430 3.57 -6.38 -11.28
N SER A 431 4.53 -7.25 -11.04
CA SER A 431 5.78 -7.25 -11.80
C SER A 431 5.54 -7.83 -13.20
N ASP A 432 6.02 -7.17 -14.25
CA ASP A 432 6.09 -7.68 -15.63
C ASP A 432 7.55 -7.66 -16.15
N GLY A 433 8.50 -7.43 -15.26
CA GLY A 433 9.93 -7.60 -15.47
C GLY A 433 10.58 -8.42 -14.35
N THR A 434 11.89 -8.65 -14.45
CA THR A 434 12.70 -9.28 -13.40
C THR A 434 13.23 -8.30 -12.36
N THR A 435 13.03 -7.00 -12.61
CA THR A 435 13.45 -5.90 -11.74
C THR A 435 12.27 -4.97 -11.51
N MET A 436 12.15 -4.49 -10.28
CA MET A 436 11.21 -3.44 -9.89
C MET A 436 12.00 -2.31 -9.24
N THR A 437 11.78 -1.09 -9.69
CA THR A 437 12.42 0.12 -9.15
C THR A 437 11.35 1.02 -8.57
N VAL A 438 11.54 1.40 -7.31
CA VAL A 438 10.67 2.33 -6.58
C VAL A 438 11.41 3.66 -6.48
N TYR A 439 10.92 4.68 -7.17
CA TYR A 439 11.45 6.04 -7.16
C TYR A 439 10.65 6.93 -6.21
N GLY A 440 11.33 7.82 -5.49
CA GLY A 440 10.69 8.84 -4.67
C GLY A 440 11.42 9.12 -3.35
N ASP A 441 11.05 10.23 -2.73
CA ASP A 441 11.60 10.69 -1.45
C ASP A 441 10.93 9.98 -0.26
N ILE A 442 11.03 8.65 -0.25
CA ILE A 442 10.53 7.83 0.85
C ILE A 442 11.55 7.78 2.00
N THR A 443 11.05 7.84 3.22
CA THR A 443 11.82 7.70 4.46
C THR A 443 11.58 6.36 5.15
N GLY A 444 10.60 5.57 4.66
CA GLY A 444 10.41 4.19 5.07
C GLY A 444 9.95 3.32 3.92
N PHE A 445 10.42 2.07 3.91
CA PHE A 445 10.07 1.09 2.89
C PHE A 445 9.79 -0.27 3.52
N VAL A 446 8.64 -0.87 3.18
CA VAL A 446 8.28 -2.24 3.58
C VAL A 446 8.06 -3.07 2.32
N CYS A 447 8.73 -4.22 2.25
CA CYS A 447 8.54 -5.24 1.21
C CYS A 447 8.46 -6.66 1.79
N THR A 448 7.97 -6.75 3.02
CA THR A 448 7.83 -7.98 3.80
C THR A 448 6.80 -8.98 3.26
N ASP A 449 6.99 -10.27 3.56
CA ASP A 449 6.09 -11.39 3.25
C ASP A 449 5.86 -11.62 1.74
N ASN A 450 6.85 -11.32 0.91
CA ASN A 450 6.77 -11.67 -0.51
C ASN A 450 7.39 -13.04 -0.81
N GLY A 451 8.10 -13.67 0.13
CA GLY A 451 8.70 -15.00 -0.03
C GLY A 451 9.65 -15.07 -1.23
N ALA A 452 9.58 -16.15 -2.00
CA ALA A 452 10.38 -16.38 -3.23
C ALA A 452 10.26 -15.29 -4.30
N LYS A 453 9.27 -14.39 -4.19
CA LYS A 453 9.03 -13.36 -5.20
C LYS A 453 10.07 -12.26 -5.18
N ILE A 454 10.83 -12.07 -4.10
CA ILE A 454 11.92 -11.09 -4.01
C ILE A 454 13.21 -11.79 -3.57
N THR A 455 14.25 -11.69 -4.39
CA THR A 455 15.53 -12.41 -4.20
C THR A 455 16.75 -11.51 -3.98
N ALA A 456 16.63 -10.21 -4.28
CA ALA A 456 17.64 -9.21 -3.96
C ALA A 456 17.01 -7.82 -3.78
N LEU A 457 17.62 -6.99 -2.94
CA LEU A 457 17.21 -5.62 -2.67
C LEU A 457 18.43 -4.69 -2.63
N ASP A 458 18.37 -3.59 -3.37
CA ASP A 458 19.35 -2.51 -3.31
C ASP A 458 18.65 -1.20 -2.95
N ALA A 459 18.89 -0.72 -1.73
CA ALA A 459 18.38 0.54 -1.21
C ALA A 459 19.45 1.65 -1.19
N SER A 460 20.67 1.39 -1.67
CA SER A 460 21.81 2.30 -1.57
C SER A 460 21.58 3.68 -2.20
N HIS A 461 20.62 3.81 -3.10
CA HIS A 461 20.29 5.07 -3.76
C HIS A 461 19.20 5.86 -3.02
N ASN A 462 18.66 5.34 -1.92
CA ASN A 462 17.68 6.05 -1.09
C ASN A 462 18.32 6.59 0.20
N THR A 463 19.10 7.65 0.05
CA THR A 463 20.03 8.13 1.09
C THR A 463 19.38 8.74 2.34
N GLU A 464 18.06 8.98 2.33
CA GLU A 464 17.32 9.44 3.53
C GLU A 464 16.32 8.39 4.05
N LEU A 465 16.51 7.13 3.67
CA LEU A 465 15.74 6.02 4.22
C LEU A 465 16.07 5.85 5.71
N LYS A 466 15.04 5.89 6.57
CA LYS A 466 15.13 5.74 8.03
C LYS A 466 14.70 4.36 8.52
N THR A 467 13.67 3.77 7.90
CA THR A 467 13.19 2.43 8.26
C THR A 467 13.12 1.54 7.02
N LEU A 468 13.69 0.34 7.12
CA LEU A 468 13.60 -0.69 6.08
C LEU A 468 13.14 -2.01 6.68
N HIS A 469 11.97 -2.49 6.26
CA HIS A 469 11.46 -3.82 6.61
C HIS A 469 11.35 -4.68 5.35
N CYS A 470 12.14 -5.74 5.31
CA CYS A 470 12.25 -6.67 4.19
C CYS A 470 12.28 -8.14 4.64
N TYR A 471 11.72 -8.42 5.82
CA TYR A 471 11.70 -9.76 6.40
C TYR A 471 10.75 -10.71 5.67
N HIS A 472 10.96 -12.02 5.85
CA HIS A 472 10.16 -13.09 5.25
C HIS A 472 10.12 -13.03 3.71
N ASN A 473 11.31 -12.98 3.11
CA ASN A 473 11.58 -13.04 1.67
C ASN A 473 12.65 -14.12 1.38
N GLU A 474 13.16 -14.19 0.15
CA GLU A 474 14.29 -15.06 -0.21
C GLU A 474 15.52 -14.24 -0.62
N LEU A 475 15.77 -13.11 0.06
CA LEU A 475 16.88 -12.22 -0.26
C LEU A 475 18.22 -12.94 -0.08
N THR A 476 19.02 -12.97 -1.14
CA THR A 476 20.42 -13.43 -1.12
C THR A 476 21.41 -12.26 -1.07
N VAL A 477 20.95 -11.06 -1.47
CA VAL A 477 21.73 -9.82 -1.49
C VAL A 477 20.88 -8.67 -0.96
N LEU A 478 21.45 -7.91 -0.03
CA LEU A 478 20.91 -6.67 0.51
C LEU A 478 22.00 -5.59 0.48
N ASN A 479 21.84 -4.55 -0.35
CA ASN A 479 22.78 -3.43 -0.45
C ASN A 479 22.24 -2.18 0.26
N LEU A 480 22.97 -1.72 1.29
CA LEU A 480 22.63 -0.58 2.15
C LEU A 480 23.70 0.53 2.12
N SER A 481 24.66 0.47 1.19
CA SER A 481 25.88 1.29 1.23
C SER A 481 25.67 2.82 1.21
N GLY A 482 24.49 3.30 0.79
CA GLY A 482 24.13 4.73 0.84
C GLY A 482 23.05 5.08 1.87
N CYS A 483 22.59 4.12 2.68
CA CYS A 483 21.53 4.31 3.67
C CYS A 483 22.08 4.88 4.99
N THR A 484 22.72 6.05 4.94
CA THR A 484 23.43 6.64 6.11
C THR A 484 22.51 7.18 7.20
N GLN A 485 21.22 7.32 6.91
CA GLN A 485 20.18 7.80 7.84
C GLN A 485 19.30 6.66 8.36
N LEU A 486 19.67 5.39 8.11
CA LEU A 486 18.87 4.25 8.53
C LEU A 486 18.94 4.09 10.05
N GLU A 487 17.78 4.15 10.69
CA GLU A 487 17.55 4.05 12.14
C GLU A 487 17.06 2.63 12.50
N GLU A 488 16.29 2.00 11.62
CA GLU A 488 15.66 0.70 11.86
C GLU A 488 15.77 -0.21 10.63
N LEU A 489 16.29 -1.41 10.83
CA LEU A 489 16.42 -2.44 9.81
C LEU A 489 15.87 -3.77 10.31
N ASP A 490 14.84 -4.28 9.64
CA ASP A 490 14.43 -5.69 9.74
C ASP A 490 14.63 -6.40 8.40
N CYS A 491 15.59 -7.30 8.37
CA CYS A 491 15.91 -8.19 7.25
C CYS A 491 15.86 -9.67 7.66
N SER A 492 15.15 -9.98 8.74
CA SER A 492 15.05 -11.34 9.28
C SER A 492 14.35 -12.32 8.33
N VAL A 493 14.57 -13.62 8.52
CA VAL A 493 13.93 -14.69 7.73
C VAL A 493 14.16 -14.49 6.22
N ASN A 494 15.41 -14.57 5.83
CA ASN A 494 15.91 -14.42 4.45
C ASN A 494 17.04 -15.44 4.19
N ASN A 495 17.69 -15.36 3.02
CA ASN A 495 18.80 -16.22 2.63
C ASN A 495 20.15 -15.47 2.59
N LEU A 496 20.31 -14.44 3.43
CA LEU A 496 21.53 -13.63 3.43
C LEU A 496 22.70 -14.43 4.02
N THR A 497 23.83 -14.45 3.33
CA THR A 497 25.09 -15.06 3.82
C THR A 497 26.09 -14.04 4.34
N ALA A 498 25.89 -12.77 3.98
CA ALA A 498 26.62 -11.62 4.46
C ALA A 498 25.68 -10.42 4.56
N LEU A 499 25.93 -9.56 5.54
CA LEU A 499 25.21 -8.31 5.74
C LEU A 499 26.24 -7.21 6.08
N ASN A 500 26.21 -6.12 5.31
CA ASN A 500 27.08 -4.98 5.55
C ASN A 500 26.24 -3.77 6.01
N VAL A 501 26.40 -3.41 7.28
CA VAL A 501 25.74 -2.26 7.92
C VAL A 501 26.72 -1.12 8.25
N SER A 502 27.95 -1.16 7.75
CA SER A 502 28.99 -0.16 8.08
C SER A 502 28.63 1.29 7.72
N ALA A 503 27.75 1.49 6.74
CA ALA A 503 27.24 2.81 6.35
C ALA A 503 26.07 3.30 7.22
N CYS A 504 25.39 2.40 7.93
CA CYS A 504 24.18 2.68 8.70
C CYS A 504 24.53 3.17 10.12
N THR A 505 25.29 4.26 10.24
CA THR A 505 25.84 4.73 11.52
C THR A 505 24.78 5.30 12.49
N GLN A 506 23.54 5.49 12.02
CA GLN A 506 22.40 5.94 12.84
C GLN A 506 21.50 4.79 13.30
N LEU A 507 21.89 3.54 13.04
CA LEU A 507 21.06 2.37 13.33
C LEU A 507 20.87 2.19 14.83
N GLN A 508 19.62 2.16 15.25
CA GLN A 508 19.16 1.95 16.63
C GLN A 508 18.61 0.53 16.81
N GLU A 509 17.93 0.00 15.79
CA GLU A 509 17.37 -1.35 15.81
C GLU A 509 17.81 -2.16 14.58
N LEU A 510 18.41 -3.32 14.84
CA LEU A 510 18.81 -4.28 13.82
C LEU A 510 18.23 -5.66 14.11
N ASN A 511 17.31 -6.09 13.26
CA ASN A 511 16.88 -7.48 13.18
C ASN A 511 17.39 -8.14 11.89
N CYS A 512 18.28 -9.12 12.05
CA CYS A 512 18.84 -9.93 10.98
C CYS A 512 18.74 -11.44 11.29
N GLY A 513 17.87 -11.81 12.24
CA GLY A 513 17.72 -13.20 12.66
C GLY A 513 17.17 -14.13 11.56
N GLY A 514 17.44 -15.43 11.66
CA GLY A 514 16.92 -16.41 10.69
C GLY A 514 17.50 -16.25 9.28
N ASN A 515 18.81 -16.02 9.19
CA ASN A 515 19.57 -15.93 7.94
C ASN A 515 20.71 -16.98 7.95
N GLY A 516 21.61 -16.91 6.96
CA GLY A 516 22.81 -17.74 6.85
C GLY A 516 24.10 -17.00 7.20
N LEU A 517 24.04 -15.97 8.04
CA LEU A 517 25.21 -15.13 8.35
C LEU A 517 26.26 -15.94 9.13
N THR A 518 27.52 -15.86 8.71
CA THR A 518 28.67 -16.48 9.40
C THR A 518 29.51 -15.49 10.19
N ALA A 519 29.38 -14.20 9.86
CA ALA A 519 29.96 -13.07 10.57
C ALA A 519 28.99 -11.89 10.49
N LEU A 520 29.05 -11.02 11.51
CA LEU A 520 28.29 -9.78 11.58
C LEU A 520 29.18 -8.72 12.23
N ASP A 521 29.41 -7.63 11.52
CA ASP A 521 30.17 -6.48 12.02
C ASP A 521 29.22 -5.32 12.29
N VAL A 522 29.07 -4.97 13.57
CA VAL A 522 28.24 -3.85 14.06
C VAL A 522 29.09 -2.72 14.64
N SER A 523 30.41 -2.72 14.42
CA SER A 523 31.34 -1.75 15.04
C SER A 523 31.03 -0.28 14.66
N ALA A 524 30.42 -0.05 13.50
CA ALA A 524 29.99 1.28 13.05
C ALA A 524 28.61 1.71 13.59
N CYS A 525 27.82 0.77 14.14
CA CYS A 525 26.46 1.00 14.63
C CYS A 525 26.50 1.39 16.12
N THR A 526 27.18 2.49 16.46
CA THR A 526 27.42 2.88 17.86
C THR A 526 26.16 3.35 18.61
N GLN A 527 25.07 3.60 17.88
CA GLN A 527 23.76 4.01 18.42
C GLN A 527 22.79 2.82 18.61
N LEU A 528 23.26 1.59 18.42
CA LEU A 528 22.41 0.41 18.46
C LEU A 528 21.88 0.16 19.88
N GLU A 529 20.56 0.19 20.02
CA GLU A 529 19.80 -0.07 21.23
C GLU A 529 19.31 -1.53 21.25
N LYS A 530 18.98 -2.09 20.07
CA LYS A 530 18.43 -3.45 19.95
C LYS A 530 19.09 -4.23 18.82
N LEU A 531 19.56 -5.42 19.16
CA LEU A 531 20.19 -6.34 18.21
C LEU A 531 19.58 -7.74 18.28
N TYR A 532 18.88 -8.13 17.22
CA TYR A 532 18.34 -9.47 17.01
C TYR A 532 19.11 -10.14 15.87
N CYS A 533 20.04 -11.03 16.21
CA CYS A 533 20.88 -11.77 15.27
C CYS A 533 20.81 -13.30 15.48
N GLY A 534 19.80 -13.77 16.19
CA GLY A 534 19.59 -15.20 16.47
C GLY A 534 19.31 -16.05 15.23
N SER A 535 19.43 -17.37 15.35
CA SER A 535 19.22 -18.33 14.25
C SER A 535 20.07 -18.02 13.02
N ASN A 536 21.38 -17.90 13.23
CA ASN A 536 22.39 -17.68 12.19
C ASN A 536 23.55 -18.70 12.39
N GLY A 537 24.65 -18.51 11.67
CA GLY A 537 25.87 -19.31 11.77
C GLY A 537 27.05 -18.60 12.43
N LEU A 538 26.81 -17.56 13.25
CA LEU A 538 27.87 -16.72 13.81
C LEU A 538 28.77 -17.52 14.75
N THR A 539 30.09 -17.43 14.55
CA THR A 539 31.08 -18.06 15.44
C THR A 539 31.65 -17.09 16.48
N ALA A 540 31.54 -15.79 16.20
CA ALA A 540 31.92 -14.70 17.09
C ALA A 540 30.96 -13.53 16.84
N LEU A 541 30.78 -12.71 17.88
CA LEU A 541 29.98 -11.48 17.83
C LEU A 541 30.69 -10.45 18.72
N ASP A 542 31.08 -9.33 18.12
CA ASP A 542 31.69 -8.21 18.84
C ASP A 542 30.65 -7.08 18.97
N VAL A 543 30.25 -6.81 20.22
CA VAL A 543 29.32 -5.73 20.59
C VAL A 543 30.02 -4.63 21.39
N GLY A 544 31.36 -4.62 21.43
CA GLY A 544 32.14 -3.68 22.25
C GLY A 544 31.94 -2.20 21.90
N ALA A 545 31.49 -1.90 20.68
CA ALA A 545 31.15 -0.55 20.23
C ALA A 545 29.69 -0.14 20.52
N CYS A 546 28.82 -1.08 20.88
CA CYS A 546 27.38 -0.88 21.07
C CYS A 546 27.05 -0.59 22.55
N ALA A 547 27.59 0.50 23.10
CA ALA A 547 27.42 0.84 24.52
C ALA A 547 25.99 1.25 24.92
N GLN A 548 25.13 1.54 23.94
CA GLN A 548 23.71 1.87 24.14
C GLN A 548 22.79 0.64 24.08
N LEU A 549 23.35 -0.57 23.94
CA LEU A 549 22.55 -1.78 23.72
C LEU A 549 21.73 -2.13 24.97
N GLU A 550 20.41 -2.15 24.82
CA GLU A 550 19.40 -2.49 25.82
C GLU A 550 18.93 -3.94 25.65
N GLU A 551 18.80 -4.41 24.40
CA GLU A 551 18.37 -5.77 24.08
C GLU A 551 19.33 -6.48 23.12
N LEU A 552 19.80 -7.67 23.51
CA LEU A 552 20.65 -8.53 22.69
C LEU A 552 20.08 -9.94 22.58
N TYR A 553 19.65 -10.33 21.37
CA TYR A 553 19.17 -11.67 21.05
C TYR A 553 20.09 -12.31 20.00
N CYS A 554 21.01 -13.15 20.47
CA CYS A 554 22.00 -13.87 19.67
C CYS A 554 21.87 -15.40 19.78
N PHE A 555 20.70 -15.89 20.20
CA PHE A 555 20.42 -17.32 20.37
C PHE A 555 20.57 -18.14 19.08
N SER A 556 20.71 -19.47 19.18
CA SER A 556 20.82 -20.37 18.02
C SER A 556 21.91 -19.94 17.03
N ASN A 557 23.12 -19.82 17.55
CA ASN A 557 24.34 -19.52 16.79
C ASN A 557 25.44 -20.53 17.15
N ARG A 558 26.71 -20.21 16.88
CA ARG A 558 27.87 -21.06 17.20
C ARG A 558 28.90 -20.31 18.05
N LEU A 559 28.46 -19.33 18.84
CA LEU A 559 29.33 -18.49 19.65
C LEU A 559 30.02 -19.33 20.73
N THR A 560 31.34 -19.25 20.81
CA THR A 560 32.13 -19.92 21.86
C THR A 560 32.45 -18.99 23.04
N ALA A 561 32.38 -17.68 22.80
CA ALA A 561 32.53 -16.63 23.79
C ALA A 561 31.64 -15.45 23.40
N LEU A 562 31.22 -14.68 24.40
CA LEU A 562 30.46 -13.45 24.23
C LEU A 562 30.92 -12.46 25.31
N ASP A 563 31.43 -11.31 24.89
CA ASP A 563 31.82 -10.22 25.77
C ASP A 563 30.77 -9.11 25.70
N VAL A 564 30.10 -8.88 26.83
CA VAL A 564 29.07 -7.83 27.00
C VAL A 564 29.53 -6.73 27.96
N SER A 565 30.83 -6.67 28.29
CA SER A 565 31.36 -5.74 29.29
C SER A 565 31.16 -4.25 28.95
N ALA A 566 31.02 -3.92 27.66
CA ALA A 566 30.73 -2.57 27.19
C ALA A 566 29.22 -2.24 27.18
N CYS A 567 28.33 -3.24 27.22
CA CYS A 567 26.89 -3.09 27.12
C CYS A 567 26.27 -2.82 28.50
N THR A 568 26.62 -1.70 29.13
CA THR A 568 26.22 -1.39 30.51
C THR A 568 24.73 -1.07 30.68
N GLN A 569 24.04 -0.77 29.58
CA GLN A 569 22.58 -0.51 29.54
C GLN A 569 21.76 -1.77 29.25
N LEU A 570 22.38 -2.94 29.13
CA LEU A 570 21.69 -4.16 28.72
C LEU A 570 20.66 -4.59 29.77
N GLU A 571 19.40 -4.65 29.36
CA GLU A 571 18.25 -5.06 30.16
C GLU A 571 17.88 -6.53 29.86
N LYS A 572 18.00 -6.95 28.59
CA LYS A 572 17.66 -8.32 28.16
C LYS A 572 18.77 -8.94 27.33
N LEU A 573 19.17 -10.14 27.72
CA LEU A 573 20.15 -10.94 27.00
C LEU A 573 19.60 -12.35 26.71
N SER A 574 19.49 -12.69 25.44
CA SER A 574 19.22 -14.04 24.97
C SER A 574 20.39 -14.57 24.16
N CYS A 575 21.13 -15.50 24.75
CA CYS A 575 22.30 -16.16 24.17
C CYS A 575 22.19 -17.69 24.23
N GLY A 576 20.96 -18.22 24.31
CA GLY A 576 20.70 -19.66 24.34
C GLY A 576 21.11 -20.39 23.05
N ASP A 577 21.17 -21.72 23.06
CA ASP A 577 21.56 -22.55 21.90
C ASP A 577 22.83 -22.04 21.20
N ASN A 578 23.91 -22.04 21.97
CA ASN A 578 25.23 -21.61 21.55
C ASN A 578 26.29 -22.57 22.12
N ARG A 579 27.57 -22.18 22.11
CA ARG A 579 28.69 -23.00 22.61
C ARG A 579 29.46 -22.30 23.71
N LEU A 580 28.81 -21.40 24.44
CA LEU A 580 29.46 -20.65 25.52
C LEU A 580 29.85 -21.59 26.66
N THR A 581 31.08 -21.44 27.14
CA THR A 581 31.58 -22.16 28.32
C THR A 581 31.63 -21.29 29.56
N ALA A 582 31.58 -19.97 29.39
CA ALA A 582 31.52 -18.97 30.43
C ALA A 582 30.82 -17.72 29.89
N LEU A 583 30.22 -16.95 30.79
CA LEU A 583 29.60 -15.66 30.50
C LEU A 583 29.74 -14.81 31.76
N ASP A 584 30.11 -13.54 31.57
CA ASP A 584 30.22 -12.54 32.64
C ASP A 584 29.30 -11.37 32.28
N VAL A 585 28.34 -11.11 33.17
CA VAL A 585 27.38 -9.99 33.03
C VAL A 585 27.54 -8.94 34.12
N SER A 586 28.69 -8.92 34.81
CA SER A 586 28.94 -8.02 35.95
C SER A 586 28.87 -6.52 35.60
N ALA A 587 29.14 -6.17 34.34
CA ALA A 587 29.02 -4.80 33.85
C ALA A 587 27.57 -4.42 33.46
N CYS A 588 26.69 -5.40 33.21
CA CYS A 588 25.31 -5.20 32.79
C CYS A 588 24.40 -4.94 34.01
N THR A 589 24.60 -3.80 34.66
CA THR A 589 23.94 -3.49 35.94
C THR A 589 22.42 -3.33 35.85
N GLN A 590 21.87 -3.13 34.65
CA GLN A 590 20.42 -3.02 34.39
C GLN A 590 19.79 -4.35 33.95
N LEU A 591 20.54 -5.46 33.90
CA LEU A 591 20.04 -6.72 33.34
C LEU A 591 18.87 -7.27 34.17
N GLU A 592 17.75 -7.56 33.52
CA GLU A 592 16.53 -8.10 34.13
C GLU A 592 16.24 -9.53 33.66
N GLU A 593 16.53 -9.84 32.38
CA GLU A 593 16.25 -11.14 31.78
C GLU A 593 17.49 -11.73 31.11
N LEU A 594 17.82 -12.98 31.46
CA LEU A 594 18.95 -13.72 30.89
C LEU A 594 18.53 -15.12 30.43
N TYR A 595 18.37 -15.31 29.13
CA TYR A 595 18.13 -16.61 28.50
C TYR A 595 19.45 -17.21 28.01
N CYS A 596 19.91 -18.27 28.67
CA CYS A 596 21.23 -18.87 28.41
C CYS A 596 21.22 -20.40 28.35
N SER A 597 20.02 -20.99 28.17
CA SER A 597 19.82 -22.42 27.94
C SER A 597 20.62 -22.97 26.76
N GLU A 598 20.80 -24.29 26.72
CA GLU A 598 21.47 -24.97 25.61
C GLU A 598 22.88 -24.42 25.26
N ASN A 599 23.65 -24.05 26.30
CA ASN A 599 25.07 -23.75 26.19
C ASN A 599 25.92 -24.86 26.83
N ASN A 600 27.25 -24.72 26.79
CA ASN A 600 28.19 -25.70 27.35
C ASN A 600 28.73 -25.27 28.72
N PHE A 601 27.87 -24.73 29.58
CA PHE A 601 28.27 -24.30 30.91
C PHE A 601 28.53 -25.49 31.84
N SER A 602 29.70 -25.49 32.48
CA SER A 602 29.97 -26.36 33.62
C SER A 602 29.26 -25.84 34.88
N ILE A 603 29.16 -26.67 35.92
CA ILE A 603 28.65 -26.26 37.24
C ILE A 603 29.42 -25.03 37.77
N ALA A 604 30.75 -25.02 37.61
CA ALA A 604 31.59 -23.91 38.04
C ALA A 604 31.29 -22.63 37.25
N ALA A 605 31.10 -22.75 35.93
CA ALA A 605 30.75 -21.62 35.08
C ALA A 605 29.38 -21.02 35.42
N LEU A 606 28.36 -21.86 35.66
CA LEU A 606 27.04 -21.40 36.11
C LEU A 606 27.12 -20.64 37.43
N ASN A 607 27.89 -21.16 38.39
CA ASN A 607 28.07 -20.47 39.67
C ASN A 607 28.76 -19.10 39.50
N ARG A 608 29.76 -18.98 38.63
CA ARG A 608 30.39 -17.69 38.30
C ARG A 608 29.42 -16.73 37.62
N LEU A 609 28.61 -17.24 36.70
CA LEU A 609 27.54 -16.46 36.07
C LEU A 609 26.57 -15.91 37.11
N TYR A 610 26.09 -16.74 38.05
CA TYR A 610 25.23 -16.27 39.15
C TYR A 610 25.92 -15.20 40.02
N CYS A 611 27.23 -15.33 40.23
CA CYS A 611 28.01 -14.31 40.93
C CYS A 611 28.16 -13.00 40.16
N SER A 612 28.13 -13.04 38.83
CA SER A 612 28.15 -11.83 38.00
C SER A 612 26.80 -11.13 37.85
N LEU A 613 25.68 -11.78 38.18
CA LEU A 613 24.34 -11.17 38.09
C LEU A 613 24.24 -9.88 38.95
N PRO A 614 23.52 -8.84 38.50
CA PRO A 614 23.26 -7.64 39.29
C PRO A 614 22.38 -7.95 40.51
N ASP A 615 22.47 -7.10 41.54
CA ASP A 615 21.71 -7.23 42.79
C ASP A 615 20.39 -6.45 42.72
N HIS A 616 19.27 -7.18 42.64
CA HIS A 616 17.91 -6.65 42.58
C HIS A 616 17.18 -6.65 43.93
N THR A 617 17.89 -6.79 45.05
CA THR A 617 17.25 -6.86 46.38
C THR A 617 16.59 -5.55 46.81
N SER A 618 16.90 -4.44 46.14
CA SER A 618 16.32 -3.11 46.40
C SER A 618 15.06 -2.80 45.58
N THR A 619 14.71 -3.63 44.60
CA THR A 619 13.56 -3.46 43.70
C THR A 619 12.46 -4.48 44.00
N THR A 620 11.20 -4.11 43.76
CA THR A 620 10.07 -5.06 43.90
C THR A 620 9.93 -6.01 42.71
N ALA A 621 10.48 -5.63 41.56
CA ALA A 621 10.65 -6.50 40.40
C ALA A 621 12.04 -7.15 40.51
N GLY A 622 12.07 -8.48 40.62
CA GLY A 622 13.31 -9.26 40.53
C GLY A 622 13.63 -9.62 39.08
N GLY A 623 14.82 -10.19 38.84
CA GLY A 623 15.24 -10.67 37.52
C GLY A 623 14.88 -12.14 37.26
N GLY A 624 14.99 -12.58 36.01
CA GLY A 624 14.80 -13.97 35.59
C GLY A 624 15.99 -14.51 34.80
N ILE A 625 16.64 -15.57 35.32
CA ILE A 625 17.67 -16.32 34.60
C ILE A 625 17.11 -17.68 34.17
N PHE A 626 17.27 -17.99 32.89
CA PHE A 626 16.74 -19.18 32.22
C PHE A 626 17.89 -20.04 31.68
N PRO A 627 18.57 -20.83 32.54
CA PRO A 627 19.71 -21.66 32.16
C PRO A 627 19.32 -23.00 31.53
N ALA A 628 18.03 -23.33 31.46
CA ALA A 628 17.48 -24.50 30.78
C ALA A 628 16.08 -24.16 30.24
N ASP A 629 15.72 -24.69 29.07
CA ASP A 629 14.37 -24.60 28.51
C ASP A 629 13.43 -25.61 29.12
N THR A 630 13.88 -26.86 29.25
CA THR A 630 13.14 -27.96 29.85
C THR A 630 14.02 -28.81 30.77
N ASP A 631 13.42 -29.79 31.46
CA ASP A 631 14.15 -30.80 32.23
C ASP A 631 14.86 -31.86 31.38
N THR A 632 14.69 -31.79 30.06
CA THR A 632 15.31 -32.71 29.09
C THR A 632 16.56 -32.15 28.41
N ASP A 633 16.92 -30.89 28.70
CA ASP A 633 18.07 -30.22 28.08
C ASP A 633 19.39 -30.95 28.40
N PRO A 634 20.33 -31.06 27.45
CA PRO A 634 21.62 -31.75 27.66
C PRO A 634 22.44 -31.23 28.86
N GLY A 635 22.35 -29.92 29.15
CA GLY A 635 23.06 -29.26 30.26
C GLY A 635 22.31 -29.27 31.59
N HIS A 636 21.09 -29.80 31.65
CA HIS A 636 20.19 -29.67 32.80
C HIS A 636 20.77 -30.22 34.10
N ALA A 637 21.48 -31.34 34.04
CA ALA A 637 22.12 -31.95 35.21
C ALA A 637 23.12 -30.98 35.89
N ASN A 638 23.86 -30.19 35.10
CA ASN A 638 24.77 -29.16 35.63
C ASN A 638 23.99 -28.01 36.28
N VAL A 639 22.84 -27.64 35.71
CA VAL A 639 21.95 -26.62 36.28
C VAL A 639 21.41 -27.08 37.64
N LEU A 640 20.90 -28.30 37.75
CA LEU A 640 20.44 -28.87 39.03
C LEU A 640 21.55 -28.94 40.09
N ALA A 641 22.80 -29.21 39.68
CA ALA A 641 23.95 -29.26 40.57
C ALA A 641 24.57 -27.88 40.88
N SER A 642 24.15 -26.83 40.17
CA SER A 642 24.62 -25.46 40.40
C SER A 642 24.04 -24.84 41.67
N SER A 643 24.60 -23.71 42.10
CA SER A 643 24.22 -23.01 43.33
C SER A 643 23.29 -21.83 43.00
N GLY A 644 22.09 -22.14 42.50
CA GLY A 644 21.08 -21.15 42.15
C GLY A 644 20.63 -20.28 43.33
N SER A 645 20.94 -20.69 44.57
CA SER A 645 20.82 -19.87 45.78
C SER A 645 21.59 -18.54 45.71
N ILE A 646 22.67 -18.47 44.93
CA ILE A 646 23.41 -17.23 44.67
C ILE A 646 22.51 -16.23 43.90
N ALA A 647 21.86 -16.70 42.84
CA ALA A 647 20.98 -15.89 42.01
C ALA A 647 19.74 -15.46 42.81
N THR A 648 19.07 -16.40 43.50
CA THR A 648 17.88 -16.08 44.31
C THR A 648 18.19 -15.14 45.47
N GLY A 649 19.39 -15.21 46.05
CA GLY A 649 19.87 -14.25 47.05
C GLY A 649 19.98 -12.81 46.54
N LYS A 650 20.14 -12.63 45.22
CA LYS A 650 20.15 -11.33 44.53
C LYS A 650 18.79 -10.95 43.94
N ASN A 651 17.72 -11.61 44.37
CA ASN A 651 16.35 -11.44 43.84
C ASN A 651 16.20 -11.84 42.35
N TRP A 652 16.91 -12.90 41.92
CA TRP A 652 16.70 -13.53 40.61
C TRP A 652 15.96 -14.87 40.71
N GLY A 653 14.95 -15.09 39.88
CA GLY A 653 14.36 -16.41 39.67
C GLY A 653 15.25 -17.27 38.77
N VAL A 654 15.50 -18.53 39.16
CA VAL A 654 16.18 -19.53 38.31
C VAL A 654 15.09 -20.43 37.73
N LEU A 655 14.74 -20.23 36.46
CA LEU A 655 13.48 -20.69 35.88
C LEU A 655 13.72 -21.50 34.59
N TYR A 656 12.78 -22.37 34.25
CA TYR A 656 12.68 -22.92 32.88
C TYR A 656 12.11 -21.86 31.93
N SER A 657 12.68 -21.71 30.72
CA SER A 657 12.12 -20.75 29.75
C SER A 657 10.78 -21.20 29.16
N SER A 658 10.48 -22.49 29.14
CA SER A 658 9.25 -23.03 28.53
C SER A 658 7.97 -22.77 29.36
N ASP A 659 8.06 -22.80 30.69
CA ASP A 659 6.88 -22.71 31.57
C ASP A 659 7.05 -21.75 32.77
N LEU A 660 8.21 -21.10 32.90
CA LEU A 660 8.56 -20.17 33.96
C LEU A 660 8.54 -20.78 35.38
N SER A 661 8.56 -22.12 35.49
CA SER A 661 8.62 -22.78 36.79
C SER A 661 10.06 -22.78 37.36
N ASN A 662 10.17 -22.82 38.70
CA ASN A 662 11.47 -22.77 39.37
C ASN A 662 12.27 -24.06 39.17
N ILE A 663 13.57 -23.92 38.91
CA ILE A 663 14.52 -25.03 38.85
C ILE A 663 15.09 -25.30 40.26
N PRO A 664 14.90 -26.49 40.84
CA PRO A 664 15.35 -26.80 42.20
C PRO A 664 16.85 -27.12 42.26
N THR A 665 17.69 -26.11 42.22
CA THR A 665 19.15 -26.26 42.29
C THR A 665 19.63 -26.73 43.67
N THR A 666 20.70 -27.54 43.73
CA THR A 666 21.17 -28.22 44.95
C THR A 666 22.55 -27.77 45.45
N GLY A 667 23.29 -26.99 44.66
CA GLY A 667 24.61 -26.50 45.02
C GLY A 667 24.58 -25.48 46.17
N THR A 668 25.65 -25.45 46.96
CA THR A 668 25.78 -24.63 48.18
C THR A 668 26.95 -23.64 48.11
N LYS A 669 27.49 -23.40 46.93
CA LYS A 669 28.62 -22.48 46.73
C LYS A 669 28.20 -21.04 47.01
N THR A 670 29.14 -20.24 47.52
CA THR A 670 29.00 -18.79 47.71
C THR A 670 29.95 -18.04 46.79
N CYS A 671 29.64 -16.78 46.48
CA CYS A 671 30.56 -15.94 45.71
C CYS A 671 31.83 -15.62 46.50
N GLY A 672 32.97 -15.70 45.82
CA GLY A 672 34.32 -15.51 46.35
C GLY A 672 35.34 -15.93 45.30
N PRO A 673 36.65 -15.69 45.53
CA PRO A 673 37.67 -16.14 44.59
C PRO A 673 37.62 -17.67 44.48
N ASP A 674 37.28 -18.15 43.29
CA ASP A 674 37.44 -19.54 42.93
C ASP A 674 38.89 -19.77 42.59
N PHE A 675 39.57 -20.65 43.32
CA PHE A 675 40.90 -21.12 42.95
C PHE A 675 41.03 -22.60 43.30
N ALA A 676 41.08 -23.43 42.27
CA ALA A 676 41.25 -24.87 42.40
C ALA A 676 42.17 -25.40 41.29
N VAL A 677 42.92 -26.47 41.59
CA VAL A 677 43.77 -27.17 40.62
C VAL A 677 43.44 -28.66 40.67
N THR A 678 43.12 -29.25 39.51
CA THR A 678 42.70 -30.66 39.42
C THR A 678 43.43 -31.37 38.27
N PRO A 679 43.97 -32.59 38.47
CA PRO A 679 44.05 -33.31 39.75
C PRO A 679 45.06 -32.66 40.70
N GLU A 680 44.84 -32.80 42.01
CA GLU A 680 45.79 -32.33 43.04
C GLU A 680 47.11 -33.13 43.02
N THR A 681 47.06 -34.37 42.51
CA THR A 681 48.21 -35.26 42.36
C THR A 681 48.32 -35.73 40.92
N VAL A 682 49.53 -35.71 40.38
CA VAL A 682 49.85 -36.18 39.04
C VAL A 682 50.95 -37.22 39.13
N ASP A 683 50.62 -38.46 38.74
CA ASP A 683 51.61 -39.53 38.63
C ASP A 683 52.17 -39.58 37.21
N ILE A 684 53.49 -39.40 37.09
CA ILE A 684 54.23 -39.57 35.83
C ILE A 684 54.96 -40.91 35.90
N THR A 685 54.59 -41.82 35.02
CA THR A 685 54.96 -43.24 35.06
C THR A 685 56.07 -43.62 34.09
N PHE A 686 56.34 -42.79 33.06
CA PHE A 686 57.47 -42.97 32.16
C PHE A 686 58.05 -41.65 31.64
N ALA A 687 59.30 -41.72 31.18
CA ALA A 687 60.05 -40.59 30.64
C ALA A 687 59.33 -39.90 29.46
N GLY A 688 59.16 -38.58 29.54
CA GLY A 688 58.51 -37.79 28.49
C GLY A 688 56.98 -37.84 28.53
N GLU A 689 56.37 -38.52 29.51
CA GLU A 689 54.93 -38.47 29.73
C GLU A 689 54.51 -37.06 30.17
N THR A 690 53.46 -36.55 29.54
CA THR A 690 52.85 -35.25 29.85
C THR A 690 51.50 -35.44 30.51
N LYS A 691 51.21 -34.66 31.53
CA LYS A 691 49.94 -34.72 32.26
C LYS A 691 49.31 -33.34 32.40
N PRO A 692 48.00 -33.19 32.14
CA PRO A 692 47.33 -31.91 32.30
C PRO A 692 46.93 -31.66 33.77
N LEU A 693 47.11 -30.42 34.22
CA LEU A 693 46.49 -29.82 35.39
C LEU A 693 45.47 -28.79 34.91
N THR A 694 44.24 -28.90 35.35
CA THR A 694 43.20 -27.89 35.13
C THR A 694 43.20 -26.92 36.29
N VAL A 695 43.47 -25.65 36.02
CA VAL A 695 43.29 -24.55 36.96
C VAL A 695 41.88 -24.00 36.76
N THR A 696 41.07 -24.00 37.82
CA THR A 696 39.79 -23.28 37.87
C THR A 696 40.03 -22.01 38.65
N ALA A 697 39.96 -20.84 38.01
CA ALA A 697 40.23 -19.58 38.69
C ALA A 697 39.25 -18.48 38.28
N SER A 698 38.80 -17.66 39.24
CA SER A 698 38.03 -16.43 38.96
C SER A 698 38.92 -15.18 38.81
N GLU A 699 40.21 -15.30 39.09
CA GLU A 699 41.20 -14.23 39.01
C GLU A 699 42.44 -14.68 38.22
N ALA A 700 43.37 -13.75 37.98
CA ALA A 700 44.68 -14.08 37.42
C ALA A 700 45.43 -15.01 38.39
N TRP A 701 46.09 -16.03 37.85
CA TRP A 701 46.87 -16.99 38.62
C TRP A 701 48.29 -17.11 38.06
N THR A 702 49.19 -17.56 38.93
CA THR A 702 50.57 -17.91 38.58
C THR A 702 50.83 -19.36 38.97
N ALA A 703 51.73 -20.01 38.24
CA ALA A 703 52.11 -21.40 38.45
C ALA A 703 53.64 -21.53 38.46
N GLN A 704 54.15 -22.25 39.45
CA GLN A 704 55.58 -22.49 39.64
C GLN A 704 55.77 -23.93 40.14
N CYS A 705 56.91 -24.54 39.79
CA CYS A 705 57.33 -25.84 40.30
C CYS A 705 58.67 -25.67 41.02
N ASP A 706 58.78 -26.21 42.22
CA ASP A 706 59.99 -26.21 43.04
C ASP A 706 61.00 -27.29 42.61
N ALA A 707 60.55 -28.29 41.85
CA ALA A 707 61.39 -29.29 41.22
C ALA A 707 62.00 -28.77 39.90
N PRO A 708 63.32 -28.54 39.81
CA PRO A 708 63.95 -27.91 38.64
C PRO A 708 63.98 -28.78 37.38
N TRP A 709 63.59 -30.05 37.51
CA TRP A 709 63.51 -31.00 36.40
C TRP A 709 62.11 -31.08 35.80
N ILE A 710 61.07 -30.49 36.41
CA ILE A 710 59.71 -30.44 35.82
C ILE A 710 59.57 -29.17 34.97
N THR A 711 58.93 -29.30 33.80
CA THR A 711 58.56 -28.16 32.95
C THR A 711 57.04 -27.98 32.91
N LEU A 712 56.57 -26.74 33.09
CA LEU A 712 55.16 -26.35 32.98
C LEU A 712 54.92 -25.61 31.66
N SER A 713 53.80 -25.88 30.99
CA SER A 713 53.44 -25.20 29.72
C SER A 713 53.04 -23.73 29.87
N ALA A 714 52.66 -23.30 31.08
CA ALA A 714 52.29 -21.93 31.40
C ALA A 714 52.68 -21.60 32.85
N ALA A 715 53.25 -20.41 33.06
CA ALA A 715 53.63 -19.90 34.39
C ALA A 715 52.57 -18.93 34.98
N SER A 716 51.55 -18.60 34.20
CA SER A 716 50.43 -17.75 34.62
C SER A 716 49.25 -17.90 33.66
N GLY A 717 48.07 -17.51 34.11
CA GLY A 717 46.86 -17.43 33.30
C GLY A 717 45.79 -16.55 33.94
N THR A 718 44.67 -16.38 33.25
CA THR A 718 43.50 -15.62 33.72
C THR A 718 42.26 -16.47 33.48
N GLY A 719 41.40 -16.62 34.47
CA GLY A 719 40.24 -17.53 34.35
C GLY A 719 40.66 -19.00 34.43
N ASP A 720 39.78 -19.89 33.98
CA ASP A 720 40.09 -21.32 33.87
C ASP A 720 41.21 -21.56 32.84
N GLY A 721 42.11 -22.50 33.11
CA GLY A 721 43.21 -22.83 32.20
C GLY A 721 43.75 -24.23 32.39
N THR A 722 44.63 -24.64 31.48
CA THR A 722 45.32 -25.94 31.57
C THR A 722 46.82 -25.74 31.56
N ILE A 723 47.50 -26.30 32.55
CA ILE A 723 48.95 -26.37 32.63
C ILE A 723 49.34 -27.81 32.33
N THR A 724 50.20 -28.03 31.33
CA THR A 724 50.77 -29.35 31.09
C THR A 724 52.07 -29.49 31.85
N VAL A 725 52.15 -30.52 32.70
CA VAL A 725 53.33 -30.92 33.45
C VAL A 725 54.12 -31.92 32.62
N THR A 726 55.41 -31.67 32.44
CA THR A 726 56.32 -32.56 31.68
C THR A 726 57.53 -32.91 32.54
N ALA A 727 57.84 -34.22 32.62
CA ALA A 727 59.09 -34.70 33.21
C ALA A 727 60.05 -35.25 32.14
N PRO A 728 61.34 -34.84 32.14
CA PRO A 728 62.35 -35.34 31.22
C PRO A 728 62.76 -36.78 31.55
N ALA A 729 63.39 -37.44 30.58
CA ALA A 729 63.92 -38.79 30.78
C ALA A 729 64.98 -38.84 31.89
N TYR A 730 64.88 -39.83 32.77
CA TYR A 730 65.84 -40.07 33.85
C TYR A 730 66.35 -41.51 33.81
N ALA A 731 67.63 -41.71 34.10
CA ALA A 731 68.37 -42.94 33.81
C ALA A 731 68.37 -43.99 34.95
N ASP A 732 67.90 -43.65 36.15
CA ASP A 732 67.93 -44.54 37.31
C ASP A 732 66.51 -45.04 37.67
N GLU A 733 66.38 -46.34 37.97
CA GLU A 733 65.11 -47.09 38.15
C GLU A 733 64.31 -46.79 39.43
N TRP A 734 64.53 -45.64 40.09
CA TRP A 734 63.91 -45.32 41.38
C TRP A 734 62.88 -44.17 41.22
N PRO A 735 61.69 -44.26 41.86
CA PRO A 735 60.73 -43.15 41.90
C PRO A 735 61.38 -41.90 42.50
N ARG A 736 61.18 -40.75 41.88
CA ARG A 736 61.68 -39.45 42.35
C ARG A 736 60.66 -38.74 43.23
#